data_AF-A0A962ME53-F1
#
_entry.id   AF-A0A962ME53-F1
#
_cell.length_a   1.000
_cell.length_b   1.000
_cell.length_c   1.000
_cell.angle_alpha   90.00
_cell.angle_beta   90.00
_cell.angle_gamma   90.00
#
_symmetry.space_group_name_H-M   'P 1'
#
loop_
_entity.id
_entity.type
_entity.pdbx_description
1 polymer ?
#
loop_
_entity_poly.entity_id
_entity_poly.type
_entity_poly.pdbx_seq_one_letter_code
_entity_poly.pdbx_strand_id
1 'polypeptide(L)'
;MALNAKNLNAKRNNNKVGKQTALAFLPDMVRQVFSADGPLARRISNYRFSPAQQGYALRVAKTLLTGNQLNSQKSAITLLEAATGIGKSLGYLIPLALYAALSSKRVAVSTYTLQLQRQLTGVHGDLHLALAIVEQLTNRPLTFAVRKGLRNFVSVRRVNDLLAGFTDTAAPDELRAFQRWAALASDCGVGGELQDWKESHDGLLPLGLNDADVCLQPWDDDNTRIAYRSHVERAREADLVFVTHALLLLNNYRWFSLLDSNEKPLQAVVVDEADRLESAAESIYQRLIPLNGANRLCQSLDARLSADTSALRNALGQLRHTFNTVRQFPHQATAGEHYLLLNDASGSAHKPAIARQLSAALRAIDTLVDGLELRPQLSANTLQPEVAELAKTFLNLQLDMQEFHDALHSSSTAQQTYSVPALRWSPVQALPSLCLIPLYPGRLTARLWQTRHSGKRTQPYLQSCILTSATLSAPGADMLDFEREIGIYRPDHHVCNTLNARLEPDDFGQIRLVLADPAAPSPSLSGTAQQPDSDETGTGKQHTPYTATEWLDYCADMIRGAQTCGGRVLVLTTSYHNALALGERVPQSIVHQPNTRLSDYIDNFRADPDAVWITPGAWEGLNLPGLIAHLVLTRLPFAPVDSARSTALLSCLISRGMDRQTARRTLFALSRNNAKRRFRQGFGRGIRQASDNCTVWIADPRFPPPPALLKQWLSEHDFPALRDDGYPDFLACIPRRFREGLGNSYASATVWPLQT
;
A
#
# COMPACT_ATOMS: atom_id res chain seq x y z
N MET A 1 41.46 6.61 -10.19
CA MET A 1 42.15 7.74 -9.51
C MET A 1 42.77 8.61 -10.59
N ALA A 2 42.82 9.92 -10.39
CA ALA A 2 43.15 10.98 -11.37
C ALA A 2 41.99 11.48 -12.26
N LEU A 3 40.99 12.10 -11.62
CA LEU A 3 40.24 13.21 -12.20
C LEU A 3 40.14 14.30 -11.12
N ASN A 4 41.08 15.25 -11.21
CA ASN A 4 41.11 16.59 -10.61
C ASN A 4 40.56 16.82 -9.19
N ALA A 5 41.36 16.44 -8.20
CA ALA A 5 41.25 16.90 -6.81
C ALA A 5 41.82 18.32 -6.56
N LYS A 6 42.15 19.10 -7.61
CA LYS A 6 42.88 20.38 -7.46
C LYS A 6 42.06 21.67 -7.60
N ASN A 7 40.75 21.62 -7.90
CA ASN A 7 39.92 22.83 -8.05
C ASN A 7 38.86 23.06 -6.96
N LEU A 8 38.88 22.30 -5.85
CA LEU A 8 37.91 22.47 -4.75
C LEU A 8 38.46 23.27 -3.55
N ASN A 9 39.74 23.66 -3.56
CA ASN A 9 40.36 24.41 -2.48
C ASN A 9 40.65 25.87 -2.85
N ALA A 10 39.60 26.68 -2.97
CA ALA A 10 39.72 28.13 -2.86
C ALA A 10 38.41 28.80 -2.40
N LYS A 11 38.50 29.55 -1.29
CA LYS A 11 37.56 30.54 -0.74
C LYS A 11 36.34 30.02 0.02
N ARG A 12 36.56 29.95 1.34
CA ARG A 12 35.63 29.73 2.46
C ARG A 12 34.58 30.85 2.66
N ASN A 13 34.19 31.58 1.61
CA ASN A 13 33.17 32.64 1.68
C ASN A 13 32.23 32.68 0.45
N ASN A 14 31.96 31.52 -0.17
CA ASN A 14 31.02 31.43 -1.30
C ASN A 14 30.21 30.11 -1.30
N ASN A 15 29.63 29.76 -0.15
CA ASN A 15 29.03 28.44 0.12
C ASN A 15 27.84 28.04 -0.78
N LYS A 16 27.15 29.00 -1.43
CA LYS A 16 26.05 28.70 -2.38
C LYS A 16 26.56 28.41 -3.80
N VAL A 17 27.57 29.14 -4.27
CA VAL A 17 28.09 29.01 -5.64
C VAL A 17 28.85 27.68 -5.79
N GLY A 18 29.72 27.33 -4.84
CA GLY A 18 30.47 26.06 -4.88
C GLY A 18 29.60 24.79 -4.81
N LYS A 19 28.47 24.84 -4.07
CA LYS A 19 27.51 23.72 -3.99
C LYS A 19 26.69 23.55 -5.28
N GLN A 20 26.30 24.65 -5.93
CA GLN A 20 25.61 24.58 -7.22
C GLN A 20 26.52 24.04 -8.32
N THR A 21 27.81 24.37 -8.31
CA THR A 21 28.79 23.82 -9.27
C THR A 21 29.04 22.33 -9.05
N ALA A 22 29.09 21.86 -7.79
CA ALA A 22 29.28 20.44 -7.49
C ALA A 22 28.06 19.58 -7.87
N LEU A 23 26.85 20.11 -7.67
CA LEU A 23 25.61 19.41 -7.99
C LEU A 23 25.46 19.13 -9.50
N ALA A 24 26.02 19.97 -10.37
CA ALA A 24 25.99 19.77 -11.81
C ALA A 24 26.65 18.44 -12.27
N PHE A 25 27.61 17.92 -11.50
CA PHE A 25 28.33 16.67 -11.78
C PHE A 25 27.60 15.42 -11.27
N LEU A 26 26.44 15.55 -10.63
CA LEU A 26 25.67 14.41 -10.09
C LEU A 26 25.46 13.28 -11.12
N PRO A 27 25.07 13.52 -12.39
CA PRO A 27 24.88 12.46 -13.36
C PRO A 27 26.18 11.72 -13.68
N ASP A 28 27.32 12.42 -13.74
CA ASP A 28 28.61 11.81 -14.05
C ASP A 28 29.11 10.95 -12.89
N MET A 29 28.93 11.42 -11.65
CA MET A 29 29.18 10.60 -10.45
C MET A 29 28.34 9.33 -10.45
N VAL A 30 27.06 9.44 -10.81
CA VAL A 30 26.16 8.27 -10.92
C VAL A 30 26.62 7.32 -12.03
N ARG A 31 27.00 7.82 -13.21
CA ARG A 31 27.59 6.97 -14.27
C ARG A 31 28.78 6.19 -13.75
N GLN A 32 29.68 6.86 -13.04
CA GLN A 32 30.89 6.26 -12.49
C GLN A 32 30.57 5.18 -11.45
N VAL A 33 29.64 5.42 -10.53
CA VAL A 33 29.25 4.46 -9.48
C VAL A 33 28.76 3.14 -10.08
N PHE A 34 27.90 3.21 -11.09
CA PHE A 34 27.27 2.06 -11.76
C PHE A 34 28.04 1.58 -13.00
N SER A 35 29.31 1.96 -13.16
CA SER A 35 30.16 1.42 -14.25
C SER A 35 30.68 0.03 -13.88
N ALA A 36 31.16 -0.72 -14.88
CA ALA A 36 31.68 -2.09 -14.70
C ALA A 36 32.79 -2.18 -13.63
N ASP A 37 33.65 -1.15 -13.54
CA ASP A 37 34.76 -1.07 -12.57
C ASP A 37 34.55 0.01 -11.47
N GLY A 38 33.29 0.43 -11.33
CA GLY A 38 32.88 1.53 -10.45
C GLY A 38 32.95 1.20 -8.96
N PRO A 39 32.78 2.21 -8.08
CA PRO A 39 32.66 2.03 -6.63
C PRO A 39 31.71 0.90 -6.20
N LEU A 40 30.61 0.68 -6.93
CA LEU A 40 29.66 -0.38 -6.61
C LEU A 40 30.24 -1.77 -6.89
N ALA A 41 30.87 -1.95 -8.04
CA ALA A 41 31.51 -3.20 -8.45
C ALA A 41 32.61 -3.65 -7.47
N ARG A 42 33.33 -2.70 -6.87
CA ARG A 42 34.41 -2.99 -5.92
C ARG A 42 33.93 -3.46 -4.54
N ARG A 43 32.66 -3.22 -4.21
CA ARG A 43 32.08 -3.56 -2.90
C ARG A 43 31.15 -4.76 -2.94
N ILE A 44 30.70 -5.18 -4.13
CA ILE A 44 29.83 -6.34 -4.31
C ILE A 44 30.60 -7.38 -5.13
N SER A 45 30.93 -8.52 -4.51
CA SER A 45 31.74 -9.60 -5.11
C SER A 45 31.18 -10.16 -6.42
N ASN A 46 29.85 -10.22 -6.55
CA ASN A 46 29.14 -10.75 -7.72
C ASN A 46 28.40 -9.66 -8.51
N TYR A 47 28.92 -8.43 -8.51
CA TYR A 47 28.31 -7.35 -9.28
C TYR A 47 28.35 -7.65 -10.79
N ARG A 48 27.22 -7.43 -11.46
CA ARG A 48 27.14 -7.45 -12.92
C ARG A 48 26.71 -6.08 -13.41
N PHE A 49 27.49 -5.51 -14.33
CA PHE A 49 27.11 -4.27 -14.98
C PHE A 49 25.80 -4.45 -15.74
N SER A 50 24.87 -3.51 -15.53
CA SER A 50 23.59 -3.47 -16.23
C SER A 50 23.34 -2.07 -16.79
N PRO A 51 23.29 -1.91 -18.13
CA PRO A 51 22.89 -0.65 -18.76
C PRO A 51 21.51 -0.17 -18.28
N ALA A 52 20.58 -1.09 -18.01
CA ALA A 52 19.26 -0.79 -17.48
C ALA A 52 19.34 -0.18 -16.07
N GLN A 53 20.18 -0.73 -15.19
CA GLN A 53 20.41 -0.18 -13.83
C GLN A 53 21.05 1.20 -13.89
N GLN A 54 22.10 1.38 -14.68
CA GLN A 54 22.75 2.69 -14.84
C GLN A 54 21.77 3.70 -15.45
N GLY A 55 21.02 3.31 -16.47
CA GLY A 55 19.98 4.12 -17.10
C GLY A 55 18.85 4.51 -16.14
N TYR A 56 18.46 3.61 -15.23
CA TYR A 56 17.54 3.90 -14.13
C TYR A 56 18.10 4.99 -13.20
N ALA A 57 19.31 4.78 -12.67
CA ALA A 57 19.94 5.67 -11.71
C ALA A 57 20.18 7.08 -12.29
N LEU A 58 20.56 7.15 -13.57
CA LEU A 58 20.73 8.43 -14.26
C LEU A 58 19.44 9.22 -14.41
N ARG A 59 18.30 8.54 -14.60
CA ARG A 59 17.00 9.22 -14.63
C ARG A 59 16.67 9.82 -13.27
N VAL A 60 16.86 9.06 -12.20
CA VAL A 60 16.70 9.57 -10.82
C VAL A 60 17.55 10.83 -10.59
N ALA A 61 18.84 10.78 -10.91
CA ALA A 61 19.73 11.94 -10.77
C ALA A 61 19.29 13.15 -11.59
N LYS A 62 18.92 12.95 -12.86
CA LYS A 62 18.44 14.04 -13.72
C LYS A 62 17.13 14.66 -13.22
N THR A 63 16.19 13.86 -12.71
CA THR A 63 14.94 14.38 -12.12
C THR A 63 15.23 15.28 -10.92
N LEU A 64 16.15 14.86 -10.04
CA LEU A 64 16.59 15.64 -8.88
C LEU A 64 17.23 16.98 -9.29
N LEU A 65 18.05 16.97 -10.36
CA LEU A 65 18.63 18.19 -10.90
C LEU A 65 17.57 19.12 -11.48
N THR A 66 16.66 18.60 -12.29
CA THR A 66 15.61 19.41 -12.90
C THR A 66 14.72 20.06 -11.84
N GLY A 67 14.31 19.31 -10.81
CA GLY A 67 13.52 19.85 -9.72
C GLY A 67 14.26 20.94 -8.94
N ASN A 68 15.57 20.79 -8.75
CA ASN A 68 16.41 21.83 -8.14
C ASN A 68 16.53 23.09 -9.02
N GLN A 69 16.55 22.95 -10.35
CA GLN A 69 16.67 24.06 -11.30
C GLN A 69 15.35 24.83 -11.53
N LEU A 70 14.21 24.18 -11.38
CA LEU A 70 12.88 24.79 -11.58
C LEU A 70 12.53 25.89 -10.55
N ASN A 71 13.44 26.20 -9.61
CA ASN A 71 13.33 27.30 -8.64
C ASN A 71 11.95 27.42 -7.99
N SER A 72 11.37 26.24 -7.68
CA SER A 72 10.09 26.10 -6.98
C SER A 72 8.84 26.62 -7.73
N GLN A 73 8.88 26.71 -9.06
CA GLN A 73 7.66 26.97 -9.87
C GLN A 73 6.86 25.69 -10.14
N LYS A 74 7.57 24.58 -10.36
CA LYS A 74 7.00 23.27 -10.70
C LYS A 74 7.77 22.16 -9.99
N SER A 75 7.10 21.02 -9.83
CA SER A 75 7.73 19.79 -9.35
C SER A 75 8.24 18.96 -10.51
N ALA A 76 9.48 18.48 -10.48
CA ALA A 76 9.97 17.50 -11.43
C ALA A 76 9.47 16.11 -11.02
N ILE A 77 8.70 15.45 -11.89
CA ILE A 77 8.17 14.10 -11.63
C ILE A 77 8.71 13.14 -12.66
N THR A 78 8.99 11.90 -12.23
CA THR A 78 9.41 10.82 -13.12
C THR A 78 8.83 9.50 -12.66
N LEU A 79 8.24 8.77 -13.61
CA LEU A 79 7.68 7.44 -13.45
C LEU A 79 8.66 6.41 -14.02
N LEU A 80 9.22 5.57 -13.15
CA LEU A 80 10.16 4.52 -13.53
C LEU A 80 9.52 3.15 -13.27
N GLU A 81 9.00 2.51 -14.31
CA GLU A 81 8.56 1.13 -14.20
C GLU A 81 9.79 0.23 -14.40
N ALA A 82 10.26 -0.39 -13.32
CA ALA A 82 11.51 -1.13 -13.30
C ALA A 82 11.25 -2.57 -12.84
N ALA A 83 11.44 -3.52 -13.74
CA ALA A 83 11.23 -4.94 -13.46
C ALA A 83 12.14 -5.45 -12.32
N THR A 84 11.77 -6.59 -11.75
CA THR A 84 12.62 -7.31 -10.79
C THR A 84 13.99 -7.60 -11.40
N GLY A 85 15.03 -7.54 -10.57
CA GLY A 85 16.41 -7.81 -10.99
C GLY A 85 17.22 -6.59 -11.47
N ILE A 86 16.61 -5.42 -11.67
CA ILE A 86 17.35 -4.21 -12.08
C ILE A 86 18.28 -3.67 -10.97
N GLY A 87 18.06 -4.03 -9.72
CA GLY A 87 18.73 -3.40 -8.58
C GLY A 87 18.17 -1.99 -8.32
N LYS A 88 16.83 -1.88 -8.28
CA LYS A 88 16.05 -0.64 -8.05
C LYS A 88 16.54 0.12 -6.82
N SER A 89 16.67 -0.58 -5.68
CA SER A 89 17.03 -0.01 -4.38
C SER A 89 18.30 0.84 -4.45
N LEU A 90 19.43 0.24 -4.82
CA LEU A 90 20.68 0.96 -5.02
C LEU A 90 20.55 2.03 -6.12
N GLY A 91 19.83 1.70 -7.20
CA GLY A 91 19.56 2.58 -8.33
C GLY A 91 18.90 3.92 -7.95
N TYR A 92 18.08 3.96 -6.89
CA TYR A 92 17.53 5.22 -6.38
C TYR A 92 18.25 5.74 -5.13
N LEU A 93 18.76 4.86 -4.26
CA LEU A 93 19.41 5.26 -3.00
C LEU A 93 20.69 6.06 -3.24
N ILE A 94 21.55 5.60 -4.16
CA ILE A 94 22.82 6.23 -4.47
C ILE A 94 22.64 7.65 -5.04
N PRO A 95 21.87 7.88 -6.13
CA PRO A 95 21.67 9.24 -6.65
C PRO A 95 20.96 10.15 -5.65
N LEU A 96 20.02 9.61 -4.85
CA LEU A 96 19.30 10.38 -3.84
C LEU A 96 20.24 10.83 -2.69
N ALA A 97 21.10 9.94 -2.20
CA ALA A 97 22.09 10.24 -1.18
C ALA A 97 23.18 11.19 -1.70
N LEU A 98 23.68 10.99 -2.93
CA LEU A 98 24.60 11.93 -3.58
C LEU A 98 23.98 13.33 -3.67
N TYR A 99 22.70 13.41 -4.07
CA TYR A 99 21.98 14.69 -4.10
C TYR A 99 21.91 15.35 -2.72
N ALA A 100 21.58 14.61 -1.66
CA ALA A 100 21.55 15.13 -0.29
C ALA A 100 22.94 15.61 0.18
N ALA A 101 24.00 14.86 -0.13
CA ALA A 101 25.39 15.22 0.19
C ALA A 101 25.84 16.50 -0.52
N LEU A 102 25.55 16.64 -1.81
CA LEU A 102 26.00 17.77 -2.63
C LEU A 102 25.17 19.04 -2.39
N SER A 103 23.87 18.91 -2.17
CA SER A 103 22.96 20.06 -2.02
C SER A 103 22.69 20.47 -0.56
N SER A 104 22.99 19.60 0.40
CA SER A 104 22.56 19.73 1.81
C SER A 104 21.04 19.82 2.00
N LYS A 105 20.27 19.30 1.04
CA LYS A 105 18.81 19.21 1.12
C LYS A 105 18.38 17.87 1.73
N ARG A 106 17.28 17.89 2.48
CA ARG A 106 16.64 16.69 3.01
C ARG A 106 15.86 15.96 1.92
N VAL A 107 15.95 14.63 1.96
CA VAL A 107 15.30 13.74 1.01
C VAL A 107 14.62 12.59 1.73
N ALA A 108 13.65 11.95 1.07
CA ALA A 108 12.91 10.85 1.65
C ALA A 108 12.79 9.65 0.72
N VAL A 109 12.65 8.48 1.31
CA VAL A 109 12.21 7.26 0.63
C VAL A 109 10.90 6.81 1.28
N SER A 110 9.87 6.64 0.46
CA SER A 110 8.59 6.13 0.89
C SER A 110 8.39 4.71 0.38
N THR A 111 8.12 3.76 1.28
CA THR A 111 7.83 2.36 0.94
C THR A 111 6.38 2.02 1.27
N TYR A 112 5.84 0.95 0.68
CA TYR A 112 4.49 0.52 1.02
C TYR A 112 4.36 -0.03 2.46
N THR A 113 5.32 -0.85 2.90
CA THR A 113 5.30 -1.51 4.22
C THR A 113 6.53 -1.22 5.07
N LEU A 114 6.41 -1.42 6.39
CA LEU A 114 7.53 -1.35 7.33
C LEU A 114 8.56 -2.46 7.09
N GLN A 115 8.15 -3.61 6.55
CA GLN A 115 9.06 -4.70 6.23
C GLN A 115 10.00 -4.33 5.08
N LEU A 116 9.46 -3.77 3.99
CA LEU A 116 10.28 -3.25 2.88
C LEU A 116 11.22 -2.14 3.36
N GLN A 117 10.72 -1.27 4.25
CA GLN A 117 11.53 -0.23 4.85
C GLN A 117 12.73 -0.81 5.61
N ARG A 118 12.53 -1.85 6.43
CA ARG A 118 13.61 -2.54 7.15
C ARG A 118 14.58 -3.24 6.22
N GLN A 119 14.11 -3.82 5.11
CA GLN A 119 15.01 -4.41 4.11
C GLN A 119 15.99 -3.38 3.52
N LEU A 120 15.58 -2.12 3.41
CA LEU A 120 16.45 -1.05 2.95
C LEU A 120 17.38 -0.52 4.05
N THR A 121 16.86 -0.33 5.27
CA THR A 121 17.54 0.39 6.36
C THR A 121 18.19 -0.48 7.43
N GLY A 122 17.93 -1.79 7.44
CA GLY A 122 18.50 -2.71 8.41
C GLY A 122 20.01 -2.89 8.21
N VAL A 123 20.69 -3.55 9.14
CA VAL A 123 22.17 -3.68 9.17
C VAL A 123 22.77 -4.19 7.86
N HIS A 124 22.07 -5.10 7.16
CA HIS A 124 22.48 -5.65 5.86
C HIS A 124 21.75 -5.03 4.66
N GLY A 125 21.03 -3.94 4.87
CA GLY A 125 20.24 -3.27 3.86
C GLY A 125 21.09 -2.43 2.88
N ASP A 126 20.54 -2.21 1.70
CA ASP A 126 21.20 -1.48 0.60
C ASP A 126 21.57 -0.04 0.97
N LEU A 127 20.92 0.55 1.98
CA LEU A 127 21.21 1.91 2.43
C LEU A 127 22.64 2.05 2.95
N HIS A 128 23.13 1.13 3.77
CA HIS A 128 24.47 1.24 4.35
C HIS A 128 25.55 1.21 3.27
N LEU A 129 25.37 0.37 2.25
CA LEU A 129 26.26 0.35 1.09
C LEU A 129 26.21 1.67 0.32
N ALA A 130 25.01 2.22 0.07
CA ALA A 130 24.86 3.51 -0.60
C ALA A 130 25.52 4.65 0.18
N LEU A 131 25.31 4.73 1.49
CA LEU A 131 25.91 5.74 2.37
C LEU A 131 27.44 5.65 2.37
N ALA A 132 28.00 4.44 2.46
CA ALA A 132 29.45 4.26 2.46
C ALA A 132 30.10 4.64 1.11
N ILE A 133 29.42 4.39 -0.01
CA ILE A 133 29.87 4.85 -1.33
C ILE A 133 29.81 6.39 -1.42
N VAL A 134 28.72 6.98 -0.94
CA VAL A 134 28.52 8.44 -0.99
C VAL A 134 29.55 9.15 -0.11
N GLU A 135 29.77 8.70 1.12
CA GLU A 135 30.77 9.26 2.03
C GLU A 135 32.18 9.21 1.41
N GLN A 136 32.55 8.09 0.78
CA GLN A 136 33.82 7.94 0.08
C GLN A 136 33.98 8.95 -1.08
N LEU A 137 32.89 9.27 -1.78
CA LEU A 137 32.92 10.16 -2.96
C LEU A 137 32.79 11.65 -2.60
N THR A 138 32.06 11.98 -1.53
CA THR A 138 31.74 13.37 -1.17
C THR A 138 32.43 13.86 0.09
N ASN A 139 33.12 12.98 0.83
CA ASN A 139 33.72 13.24 2.13
C ASN A 139 32.73 13.88 3.13
N ARG A 140 31.45 13.47 3.04
CA ARG A 140 30.36 13.95 3.89
C ARG A 140 29.55 12.75 4.37
N PRO A 141 29.59 12.42 5.67
CA PRO A 141 28.68 11.45 6.24
C PRO A 141 27.27 12.02 6.23
N LEU A 142 26.30 11.18 5.91
CA LEU A 142 24.88 11.52 5.90
C LEU A 142 24.18 10.79 7.05
N THR A 143 23.27 11.50 7.69
CA THR A 143 22.39 10.93 8.71
C THR A 143 21.12 10.39 8.08
N PHE A 144 20.59 9.28 8.62
CA PHE A 144 19.28 8.78 8.23
C PHE A 144 18.42 8.45 9.43
N ALA A 145 17.11 8.46 9.23
CA ALA A 145 16.15 8.04 10.24
C ALA A 145 14.92 7.39 9.60
N VAL A 146 14.36 6.42 10.32
CA VAL A 146 13.08 5.79 9.99
C VAL A 146 11.98 6.52 10.77
N ARG A 147 10.86 6.90 10.14
CA ARG A 147 9.71 7.51 10.82
C ARG A 147 8.53 6.54 10.87
N LYS A 148 8.10 6.17 12.07
CA LYS A 148 7.01 5.21 12.36
C LYS A 148 5.88 5.89 13.15
N GLY A 149 4.64 5.45 12.98
CA GLY A 149 3.50 6.01 13.75
C GLY A 149 3.46 5.52 15.20
N LEU A 150 2.67 6.21 16.05
CA LEU A 150 2.49 5.92 17.49
C LEU A 150 2.28 4.44 17.80
N ARG A 151 1.46 3.74 17.01
CA ARG A 151 1.11 2.32 17.22
C ARG A 151 2.30 1.35 17.18
N ASN A 152 3.47 1.80 16.77
CA ASN A 152 4.69 0.99 16.76
C ASN A 152 5.47 1.09 18.08
N PHE A 153 5.04 1.92 19.01
CA PHE A 153 5.71 2.18 20.29
C PHE A 153 4.86 1.68 21.45
N VAL A 154 5.50 1.21 22.51
CA VAL A 154 4.86 0.72 23.73
C VAL A 154 4.32 1.87 24.58
N SER A 155 3.16 1.64 25.22
CA SER A 155 2.57 2.51 26.24
C SER A 155 2.81 1.90 27.60
N VAL A 156 3.75 2.48 28.38
CA VAL A 156 4.06 1.99 29.74
C VAL A 156 2.81 1.99 30.63
N ARG A 157 1.92 2.98 30.47
CA ARG A 157 0.63 3.05 31.14
C ARG A 157 -0.22 1.80 30.90
N ARG A 158 -0.43 1.42 29.64
CA ARG A 158 -1.25 0.24 29.30
C ARG A 158 -0.62 -1.05 29.77
N VAL A 159 0.70 -1.15 29.75
CA VAL A 159 1.42 -2.31 30.32
C VAL A 159 1.20 -2.39 31.83
N ASN A 160 1.25 -1.26 32.53
CA ASN A 160 0.94 -1.19 33.96
C ASN A 160 -0.53 -1.54 34.26
N ASP A 161 -1.48 -1.07 33.44
CA ASP A 161 -2.91 -1.39 33.58
C ASP A 161 -3.15 -2.91 33.42
N LEU A 162 -2.44 -3.57 32.49
CA LEU A 162 -2.50 -5.03 32.34
C LEU A 162 -1.96 -5.75 33.57
N LEU A 163 -0.85 -5.27 34.14
CA LEU A 163 -0.25 -5.84 35.35
C LEU A 163 -1.11 -5.66 36.60
N ALA A 164 -1.85 -4.55 36.71
CA ALA A 164 -2.77 -4.30 37.82
C ALA A 164 -3.92 -5.33 37.90
N GLY A 165 -4.19 -6.04 36.80
CA GLY A 165 -5.12 -7.17 36.77
C GLY A 165 -4.59 -8.46 37.40
N PHE A 166 -3.28 -8.52 37.74
CA PHE A 166 -2.64 -9.65 38.41
C PHE A 166 -2.30 -9.27 39.86
N THR A 167 -2.34 -10.24 40.77
CA THR A 167 -1.67 -10.07 42.07
C THR A 167 -0.15 -10.10 41.88
N ASP A 168 0.62 -9.41 42.71
CA ASP A 168 2.07 -9.30 42.54
C ASP A 168 2.78 -10.68 42.46
N THR A 169 2.27 -11.71 43.11
CA THR A 169 2.84 -13.07 43.04
C THR A 169 2.36 -13.89 41.84
N ALA A 170 1.35 -13.43 41.10
CA ALA A 170 0.75 -14.15 39.97
C ALA A 170 1.11 -13.58 38.59
N ALA A 171 1.72 -12.39 38.52
CA ALA A 171 2.14 -11.80 37.25
C ALA A 171 3.32 -12.58 36.63
N PRO A 172 3.19 -13.08 35.39
CA PRO A 172 4.25 -13.84 34.71
C PRO A 172 5.57 -13.04 34.59
N ASP A 173 6.71 -13.69 34.79
CA ASP A 173 8.04 -13.05 34.77
C ASP A 173 8.34 -12.32 33.46
N GLU A 174 7.87 -12.88 32.33
CA GLU A 174 7.99 -12.28 31.01
C GLU A 174 7.26 -10.94 30.91
N LEU A 175 6.05 -10.84 31.49
CA LEU A 175 5.29 -9.59 31.51
C LEU A 175 5.97 -8.52 32.40
N ARG A 176 6.58 -8.94 33.52
CA ARG A 176 7.41 -8.04 34.35
C ARG A 176 8.66 -7.56 33.61
N ALA A 177 9.30 -8.42 32.84
CA ALA A 177 10.43 -8.04 31.99
C ALA A 177 10.01 -7.01 30.93
N PHE A 178 8.85 -7.22 30.31
CA PHE A 178 8.27 -6.29 29.34
C PHE A 178 7.94 -4.94 29.95
N GLN A 179 7.39 -4.90 31.17
CA GLN A 179 7.15 -3.66 31.91
C GLN A 179 8.44 -2.88 32.17
N ARG A 180 9.50 -3.55 32.65
CA ARG A 180 10.79 -2.89 32.88
C ARG A 180 11.37 -2.29 31.60
N TRP A 181 11.28 -3.01 30.48
CA TRP A 181 11.68 -2.50 29.18
C TRP A 181 10.86 -1.29 28.73
N ALA A 182 9.53 -1.33 28.91
CA ALA A 182 8.65 -0.22 28.57
C ALA A 182 8.92 1.03 29.43
N ALA A 183 9.17 0.85 30.74
CA ALA A 183 9.55 1.92 31.64
C ALA A 183 10.89 2.56 31.24
N LEU A 184 11.91 1.75 30.93
CA LEU A 184 13.21 2.25 30.48
C LEU A 184 13.07 3.13 29.23
N ALA A 185 12.27 2.71 28.25
CA ALA A 185 12.02 3.49 27.05
C ALA A 185 11.34 4.84 27.36
N SER A 186 10.42 4.86 28.31
CA SER A 186 9.76 6.08 28.80
C SER A 186 10.75 7.01 29.49
N ASP A 187 11.71 6.48 30.26
CA ASP A 187 12.63 7.30 31.05
C ASP A 187 13.80 7.88 30.23
N CYS A 188 14.43 7.06 29.38
CA CYS A 188 15.64 7.46 28.66
C CYS A 188 15.37 7.99 27.24
N GLY A 189 14.17 7.79 26.71
CA GLY A 189 13.79 8.21 25.37
C GLY A 189 14.46 7.44 24.23
N VAL A 190 15.04 6.27 24.53
CA VAL A 190 15.68 5.36 23.57
C VAL A 190 14.92 4.03 23.55
N GLY A 191 14.72 3.46 22.37
CA GLY A 191 13.97 2.23 22.17
C GLY A 191 12.46 2.43 22.27
N GLY A 192 11.77 1.48 22.91
CA GLY A 192 10.31 1.50 23.08
C GLY A 192 9.53 1.11 21.84
N GLU A 193 10.19 0.76 20.74
CA GLU A 193 9.50 0.20 19.58
C GLU A 193 9.11 -1.25 19.88
N LEU A 194 7.84 -1.59 19.70
CA LEU A 194 7.33 -2.95 19.95
C LEU A 194 8.06 -4.00 19.12
N GLN A 195 8.63 -3.60 17.98
CA GLN A 195 9.44 -4.50 17.17
C GLN A 195 10.74 -4.89 17.86
N ASP A 196 11.43 -3.96 18.53
CA ASP A 196 12.73 -4.22 19.16
C ASP A 196 12.61 -5.35 20.19
N TRP A 197 11.48 -5.35 20.93
CA TRP A 197 11.12 -6.44 21.82
C TRP A 197 10.93 -7.76 21.05
N LYS A 198 10.08 -7.75 20.03
CA LYS A 198 9.73 -8.93 19.23
C LYS A 198 10.94 -9.57 18.56
N GLU A 199 11.90 -8.79 18.09
CA GLU A 199 13.13 -9.31 17.48
C GLU A 199 13.98 -10.14 18.46
N SER A 200 13.84 -9.87 19.77
CA SER A 200 14.52 -10.61 20.83
C SER A 200 13.70 -11.77 21.40
N HIS A 201 12.44 -11.94 20.97
CA HIS A 201 11.45 -12.86 21.56
C HIS A 201 10.60 -13.56 20.48
N ASP A 202 11.24 -14.11 19.45
CA ASP A 202 10.60 -14.93 18.41
C ASP A 202 9.40 -14.28 17.70
N GLY A 203 9.38 -12.95 17.61
CA GLY A 203 8.30 -12.21 16.98
C GLY A 203 7.07 -11.97 17.85
N LEU A 204 7.08 -12.40 19.11
CA LEU A 204 5.93 -12.43 20.00
C LEU A 204 5.99 -11.34 21.08
N LEU A 205 4.81 -10.97 21.58
CA LEU A 205 4.67 -10.22 22.82
C LEU A 205 4.28 -11.20 23.94
N PRO A 206 4.55 -10.86 25.21
CA PRO A 206 4.24 -11.74 26.34
C PRO A 206 2.78 -12.15 26.35
N LEU A 207 2.49 -13.38 26.78
CA LEU A 207 1.11 -13.89 26.95
C LEU A 207 0.23 -13.86 25.69
N GLY A 208 0.84 -13.85 24.50
CA GLY A 208 0.10 -13.78 23.24
C GLY A 208 -0.60 -12.44 23.01
N LEU A 209 -0.16 -11.38 23.69
CA LEU A 209 -0.66 -10.03 23.48
C LEU A 209 -0.45 -9.57 22.02
N ASN A 210 -1.33 -8.67 21.58
CA ASN A 210 -1.18 -7.99 20.31
C ASN A 210 -0.70 -6.55 20.50
N ASP A 211 -0.14 -5.96 19.45
CA ASP A 211 0.34 -4.57 19.45
C ASP A 211 -0.75 -3.61 19.92
N ALA A 212 -2.00 -3.85 19.53
CA ALA A 212 -3.14 -3.03 19.90
C ALA A 212 -3.39 -2.99 21.42
N ASP A 213 -2.96 -4.03 22.14
CA ASP A 213 -3.18 -4.15 23.59
C ASP A 213 -2.21 -3.26 24.37
N VAL A 214 -1.02 -2.98 23.82
CA VAL A 214 0.08 -2.33 24.55
C VAL A 214 0.65 -1.09 23.86
N CYS A 215 0.21 -0.75 22.65
CA CYS A 215 0.78 0.38 21.90
C CYS A 215 0.31 1.76 22.39
N LEU A 216 1.12 2.78 22.09
CA LEU A 216 0.80 4.19 22.34
C LEU A 216 -0.51 4.60 21.66
N GLN A 217 -1.30 5.34 22.42
CA GLN A 217 -2.55 5.92 21.98
C GLN A 217 -2.44 7.44 21.79
N PRO A 218 -3.26 8.06 20.92
CA PRO A 218 -3.32 9.51 20.74
C PRO A 218 -3.67 10.32 21.99
N TRP A 219 -4.13 9.70 23.08
CA TRP A 219 -4.39 10.36 24.36
C TRP A 219 -3.38 10.03 25.48
N ASP A 220 -2.37 9.20 25.22
CA ASP A 220 -1.28 8.98 26.19
C ASP A 220 -0.53 10.29 26.47
N ASP A 221 -0.09 10.49 27.71
CA ASP A 221 0.57 11.71 28.17
C ASP A 221 2.00 11.84 27.65
N ASP A 222 2.59 13.02 27.85
CA ASP A 222 3.92 13.35 27.34
C ASP A 222 5.06 12.54 27.98
N ASN A 223 4.90 12.08 29.23
CA ASN A 223 5.91 11.24 29.90
C ASN A 223 5.93 9.86 29.27
N THR A 224 4.75 9.28 29.02
CA THR A 224 4.60 8.00 28.30
C THR A 224 5.15 8.07 26.86
N ARG A 225 5.26 9.27 26.27
CA ARG A 225 5.66 9.48 24.87
C ARG A 225 7.11 9.88 24.65
N ILE A 226 7.96 9.92 25.67
CA ILE A 226 9.34 10.42 25.55
C ILE A 226 10.11 9.74 24.40
N ALA A 227 10.14 8.39 24.36
CA ALA A 227 10.78 7.64 23.26
C ALA A 227 10.23 8.01 21.87
N TYR A 228 8.91 8.12 21.75
CA TYR A 228 8.27 8.50 20.49
C TYR A 228 8.59 9.94 20.07
N ARG A 229 8.70 10.88 21.02
CA ARG A 229 9.11 12.27 20.73
C ARG A 229 10.56 12.32 20.24
N SER A 230 11.48 11.65 20.93
CA SER A 230 12.88 11.50 20.50
C SER A 230 12.98 10.87 19.11
N HIS A 231 12.12 9.91 18.79
CA HIS A 231 12.00 9.32 17.46
C HIS A 231 11.57 10.33 16.38
N VAL A 232 10.57 11.16 16.69
CA VAL A 232 10.07 12.21 15.79
C VAL A 232 11.17 13.24 15.49
N GLU A 233 11.87 13.70 16.53
CA GLU A 233 12.91 14.74 16.38
C GLU A 233 14.12 14.22 15.59
N ARG A 234 14.58 12.98 15.86
CA ARG A 234 15.62 12.34 15.03
C ARG A 234 15.23 12.27 13.56
N ALA A 235 13.97 11.95 13.26
CA ALA A 235 13.48 11.91 11.89
C ALA A 235 13.39 13.28 11.21
N ARG A 236 13.10 14.34 11.98
CA ARG A 236 13.06 15.73 11.51
C ARG A 236 14.45 16.29 11.18
N GLU A 237 15.47 15.84 11.89
CA GLU A 237 16.84 16.36 11.70
C GLU A 237 17.69 15.58 10.69
N ALA A 238 17.31 14.34 10.37
CA ALA A 238 18.05 13.47 9.45
C ALA A 238 18.10 14.01 8.01
N ASP A 239 19.24 13.80 7.32
CA ASP A 239 19.40 14.12 5.89
C ASP A 239 18.48 13.24 5.01
N LEU A 240 18.35 11.96 5.36
CA LEU A 240 17.50 10.97 4.69
C LEU A 240 16.42 10.46 5.66
N VAL A 241 15.14 10.59 5.29
CA VAL A 241 14.03 10.04 6.08
C VAL A 241 13.30 8.92 5.34
N PHE A 242 13.11 7.79 6.01
CA PHE A 242 12.37 6.66 5.49
C PHE A 242 10.98 6.62 6.10
N VAL A 243 9.94 6.52 5.27
CA VAL A 243 8.54 6.59 5.70
C VAL A 243 7.71 5.54 4.97
N THR A 244 6.53 5.20 5.50
CA THR A 244 5.53 4.46 4.71
C THR A 244 4.76 5.41 3.79
N HIS A 245 4.11 4.90 2.73
CA HIS A 245 3.19 5.68 1.90
C HIS A 245 2.09 6.32 2.73
N ALA A 246 1.51 5.56 3.67
CA ALA A 246 0.49 6.06 4.58
C ALA A 246 0.98 7.28 5.38
N LEU A 247 2.22 7.24 5.89
CA LEU A 247 2.79 8.35 6.65
C LEU A 247 3.14 9.55 5.76
N LEU A 248 3.66 9.32 4.54
CA LEU A 248 3.92 10.39 3.56
C LEU A 248 2.63 11.12 3.20
N LEU A 249 1.55 10.37 2.95
CA LEU A 249 0.25 10.92 2.60
C LEU A 249 -0.46 11.56 3.79
N LEU A 250 -0.29 11.02 5.00
CA LEU A 250 -0.75 11.65 6.24
C LEU A 250 -0.01 12.97 6.50
N ASN A 251 1.30 13.02 6.25
CA ASN A 251 2.08 14.26 6.31
C ASN A 251 1.49 15.30 5.35
N ASN A 252 1.23 14.89 4.11
CA ASN A 252 0.59 15.74 3.10
C ASN A 252 -0.82 16.20 3.51
N TYR A 253 -1.64 15.30 4.07
CA TYR A 253 -2.96 15.62 4.61
C TYR A 253 -2.88 16.66 5.75
N ARG A 254 -1.87 16.55 6.61
CA ARG A 254 -1.57 17.46 7.75
C ARG A 254 -0.69 18.65 7.34
N TRP A 255 -0.72 19.05 6.07
CA TRP A 255 0.01 20.22 5.56
C TRP A 255 1.51 20.20 5.87
N PHE A 256 2.10 19.02 5.79
CA PHE A 256 3.54 18.74 5.86
C PHE A 256 4.20 18.91 7.23
N SER A 257 3.40 19.04 8.28
CA SER A 257 3.88 19.26 9.66
C SER A 257 4.52 18.04 10.34
N LEU A 258 4.38 16.84 9.77
CA LEU A 258 4.84 15.60 10.40
C LEU A 258 6.30 15.26 10.07
N LEU A 259 6.79 15.64 8.89
CA LEU A 259 8.14 15.30 8.39
C LEU A 259 9.08 16.50 8.28
N ASP A 260 8.55 17.70 8.05
CA ASP A 260 9.35 18.92 7.99
C ASP A 260 9.70 19.41 9.41
N SER A 261 10.91 19.92 9.55
CA SER A 261 11.22 20.94 10.56
C SER A 261 11.18 22.31 9.89
N ASN A 262 10.93 23.37 10.67
CA ASN A 262 10.90 24.75 10.14
C ASN A 262 12.22 25.14 9.45
N GLU A 263 13.33 24.50 9.80
CA GLU A 263 14.68 24.82 9.31
C GLU A 263 15.12 23.95 8.13
N LYS A 264 14.60 22.72 8.01
CA LYS A 264 14.99 21.77 6.96
C LYS A 264 13.75 21.13 6.32
N PRO A 265 13.09 21.79 5.36
CA PRO A 265 11.96 21.21 4.64
C PRO A 265 12.39 20.07 3.72
N LEU A 266 11.55 19.05 3.59
CA LEU A 266 11.78 17.94 2.66
C LEU A 266 11.73 18.43 1.20
N GLN A 267 12.73 18.09 0.38
CA GLN A 267 12.87 18.62 -0.98
C GLN A 267 12.57 17.60 -2.08
N ALA A 268 12.89 16.33 -1.85
CA ALA A 268 12.70 15.28 -2.82
C ALA A 268 12.26 13.98 -2.16
N VAL A 269 11.47 13.18 -2.88
CA VAL A 269 11.06 11.85 -2.43
C VAL A 269 11.22 10.83 -3.56
N VAL A 270 11.64 9.62 -3.17
CA VAL A 270 11.45 8.42 -3.98
C VAL A 270 10.29 7.64 -3.36
N VAL A 271 9.29 7.29 -4.17
CA VAL A 271 8.16 6.44 -3.78
C VAL A 271 8.37 5.08 -4.42
N ASP A 272 8.74 4.08 -3.62
CA ASP A 272 8.98 2.69 -4.03
C ASP A 272 7.72 1.84 -3.84
N GLU A 273 7.43 0.96 -4.79
CA GLU A 273 6.12 0.30 -4.96
C GLU A 273 4.97 1.31 -5.10
N ALA A 274 5.21 2.36 -5.90
CA ALA A 274 4.25 3.46 -6.09
C ALA A 274 2.90 3.04 -6.70
N ASP A 275 2.77 1.82 -7.26
CA ASP A 275 1.48 1.23 -7.62
C ASP A 275 0.51 1.14 -6.43
N ARG A 276 1.04 1.10 -5.20
CA ARG A 276 0.26 1.06 -3.96
C ARG A 276 -0.14 2.43 -3.43
N LEU A 277 0.31 3.50 -4.07
CA LEU A 277 0.10 4.87 -3.59
C LEU A 277 -1.38 5.26 -3.61
N GLU A 278 -2.14 4.81 -4.61
CA GLU A 278 -3.58 5.06 -4.69
C GLU A 278 -4.33 4.37 -3.53
N SER A 279 -4.04 3.10 -3.27
CA SER A 279 -4.66 2.37 -2.15
C SER A 279 -4.27 2.96 -0.80
N ALA A 280 -3.02 3.42 -0.64
CA ALA A 280 -2.60 4.15 0.56
C ALA A 280 -3.36 5.48 0.71
N ALA A 281 -3.57 6.21 -0.39
CA ALA A 281 -4.35 7.45 -0.39
C ALA A 281 -5.82 7.18 -0.06
N GLU A 282 -6.42 6.14 -0.65
CA GLU A 282 -7.78 5.71 -0.33
C GLU A 282 -7.93 5.41 1.17
N SER A 283 -7.00 4.64 1.76
CA SER A 283 -7.04 4.32 3.19
C SER A 283 -6.88 5.53 4.11
N ILE A 284 -6.10 6.55 3.71
CA ILE A 284 -5.90 7.77 4.51
C ILE A 284 -7.07 8.75 4.33
N TYR A 285 -7.62 8.85 3.12
CA TYR A 285 -8.72 9.76 2.80
C TYR A 285 -10.08 9.21 3.23
N GLN A 286 -10.20 7.88 3.35
CA GLN A 286 -11.38 7.23 3.90
C GLN A 286 -11.54 7.63 5.37
N ARG A 287 -12.55 8.47 5.63
CA ARG A 287 -12.93 8.80 7.01
C ARG A 287 -13.86 7.75 7.55
N LEU A 288 -13.44 7.14 8.64
CA LEU A 288 -14.23 6.15 9.37
C LEU A 288 -14.55 6.73 10.75
N ILE A 289 -15.83 6.71 11.13
CA ILE A 289 -16.30 7.05 12.47
C ILE A 289 -16.83 5.75 13.09
N PRO A 290 -16.00 5.00 13.84
CA PRO A 290 -16.44 3.79 14.52
C PRO A 290 -17.45 4.16 15.62
N LEU A 291 -18.69 3.70 15.48
CA LEU A 291 -19.77 4.08 16.41
C LEU A 291 -19.49 3.59 17.84
N ASN A 292 -18.79 2.46 17.98
CA ASN A 292 -18.35 1.98 19.29
C ASN A 292 -17.25 2.86 19.90
N GLY A 293 -16.32 3.35 19.10
CA GLY A 293 -15.26 4.27 19.56
C GLY A 293 -15.85 5.60 20.02
N ALA A 294 -16.79 6.15 19.24
CA ALA A 294 -17.51 7.37 19.59
C ALA A 294 -18.34 7.22 20.87
N ASN A 295 -18.99 6.06 21.07
CA ASN A 295 -19.70 5.75 22.32
C ASN A 295 -18.76 5.69 23.54
N ARG A 296 -17.59 5.06 23.42
CA ARG A 296 -16.59 5.02 24.51
C ARG A 296 -16.05 6.41 24.83
N LEU A 297 -15.86 7.25 23.82
CA LEU A 297 -15.47 8.65 24.00
C LEU A 297 -16.53 9.41 24.82
N CYS A 298 -17.81 9.22 24.52
CA CYS A 298 -18.91 9.80 25.29
C CYS A 298 -18.89 9.34 26.75
N GLN A 299 -18.68 8.03 27.00
CA GLN A 299 -18.57 7.48 28.37
C GLN A 299 -17.38 8.06 29.15
N SER A 300 -16.24 8.23 28.46
CA SER A 300 -15.03 8.79 29.07
C SER A 300 -15.21 10.26 29.45
N LEU A 301 -15.95 11.03 28.63
CA LEU A 301 -16.29 12.41 28.95
C LEU A 301 -17.31 12.47 30.09
N ASP A 302 -18.35 11.64 30.07
CA ASP A 302 -19.39 11.57 31.11
C ASP A 302 -18.81 11.32 32.51
N ALA A 303 -17.86 10.37 32.62
CA ALA A 303 -17.17 10.05 33.87
C ALA A 303 -16.34 11.21 34.46
N ARG A 304 -16.05 12.24 33.67
CA ARG A 304 -15.23 13.40 34.06
C ARG A 304 -16.07 14.67 34.29
N LEU A 305 -17.37 14.64 34.02
CA LEU A 305 -18.27 15.76 34.22
C LEU A 305 -18.71 15.89 35.69
N SER A 306 -18.66 17.10 36.24
CA SER A 306 -19.17 17.40 37.59
C SER A 306 -20.69 17.23 37.69
N ALA A 307 -21.22 17.11 38.90
CA ALA A 307 -22.65 16.85 39.15
C ALA A 307 -23.59 17.92 38.58
N ASP A 308 -23.15 19.18 38.51
CA ASP A 308 -23.96 20.34 38.12
C ASP A 308 -24.13 20.52 36.59
N THR A 309 -23.68 19.56 35.78
CA THR A 309 -23.62 19.66 34.31
C THR A 309 -24.78 18.97 33.59
N SER A 310 -26.01 19.14 34.07
CA SER A 310 -27.20 18.43 33.56
C SER A 310 -27.43 18.61 32.05
N ALA A 311 -27.23 19.81 31.51
CA ALA A 311 -27.36 20.09 30.07
C ALA A 311 -26.32 19.33 29.22
N LEU A 312 -25.08 19.21 29.71
CA LEU A 312 -24.00 18.47 29.04
C LEU A 312 -24.26 16.96 29.07
N ARG A 313 -24.74 16.44 30.21
CA ARG A 313 -25.14 15.03 30.31
C ARG A 313 -26.29 14.67 29.36
N ASN A 314 -27.27 15.58 29.21
CA ASN A 314 -28.34 15.40 28.22
C ASN A 314 -27.80 15.36 26.78
N ALA A 315 -26.86 16.23 26.43
CA ALA A 315 -26.20 16.22 25.13
C ALA A 315 -25.42 14.90 24.88
N LEU A 316 -24.71 14.38 25.89
CA LEU A 316 -24.06 13.07 25.81
C LEU A 316 -25.05 11.91 25.64
N GLY A 317 -26.17 11.96 26.36
CA GLY A 317 -27.27 11.02 26.19
C GLY A 317 -27.82 11.01 24.77
N GLN A 318 -28.02 12.18 24.18
CA GLN A 318 -28.47 12.34 22.79
C GLN A 318 -27.48 11.75 21.79
N LEU A 319 -26.18 11.99 21.97
CA LEU A 319 -25.12 11.42 21.12
C LEU A 319 -25.12 9.89 21.16
N ARG A 320 -25.16 9.31 22.37
CA ARG A 320 -25.22 7.87 22.57
C ARG A 320 -26.48 7.26 21.94
N HIS A 321 -27.62 7.93 22.09
CA HIS A 321 -28.87 7.50 21.45
C HIS A 321 -28.73 7.49 19.93
N THR A 322 -28.22 8.57 19.32
CA THR A 322 -27.99 8.64 17.88
C THR A 322 -27.07 7.51 17.40
N PHE A 323 -25.92 7.29 18.05
CA PHE A 323 -25.01 6.22 17.66
C PHE A 323 -25.66 4.85 17.78
N ASN A 324 -26.44 4.59 18.83
CA ASN A 324 -27.15 3.32 18.99
C ASN A 324 -28.27 3.13 17.94
N THR A 325 -29.00 4.18 17.58
CA THR A 325 -30.00 4.13 16.52
C THR A 325 -29.36 3.83 15.16
N VAL A 326 -28.24 4.47 14.83
CA VAL A 326 -27.50 4.18 13.59
C VAL A 326 -26.95 2.74 13.59
N ARG A 327 -26.58 2.20 14.77
CA ARG A 327 -26.13 0.81 14.90
C ARG A 327 -27.22 -0.22 14.62
N GLN A 328 -28.49 0.13 14.80
CA GLN A 328 -29.64 -0.77 14.61
C GLN A 328 -30.08 -0.88 13.14
N PHE A 329 -29.54 -0.07 12.23
CA PHE A 329 -29.85 -0.23 10.82
C PHE A 329 -29.45 -1.63 10.36
N PRO A 330 -30.33 -2.34 9.63
CA PRO A 330 -30.09 -3.72 9.28
C PRO A 330 -28.80 -3.82 8.47
N HIS A 331 -27.93 -4.74 8.89
CA HIS A 331 -26.90 -5.24 7.99
C HIS A 331 -27.64 -5.90 6.85
N GLN A 332 -27.78 -5.25 5.69
CA GLN A 332 -28.17 -5.95 4.48
C GLN A 332 -27.01 -6.87 4.15
N ALA A 333 -27.04 -8.08 4.71
CA ALA A 333 -26.06 -9.12 4.43
C ALA A 333 -26.37 -9.72 3.05
N THR A 334 -26.22 -8.91 2.00
CA THR A 334 -25.84 -9.48 0.70
C THR A 334 -24.44 -10.04 0.90
N ALA A 335 -24.31 -11.36 0.78
CA ALA A 335 -23.11 -12.11 1.14
C ALA A 335 -21.84 -11.50 0.49
N GLY A 336 -21.04 -10.79 1.29
CA GLY A 336 -19.77 -10.17 0.87
C GLY A 336 -19.73 -8.64 0.92
N GLU A 337 -20.87 -7.94 0.99
CA GLU A 337 -20.90 -6.48 1.03
C GLU A 337 -20.92 -5.98 2.49
N HIS A 338 -19.81 -5.39 2.91
CA HIS A 338 -19.65 -4.80 4.25
C HIS A 338 -20.04 -3.32 4.28
N TYR A 339 -20.86 -2.85 3.36
CA TYR A 339 -21.23 -1.43 3.24
C TYR A 339 -22.62 -1.22 2.63
N LEU A 340 -23.25 -0.11 3.01
CA LEU A 340 -24.50 0.39 2.47
C LEU A 340 -24.28 1.85 2.05
N LEU A 341 -24.32 2.13 0.75
CA LEU A 341 -24.17 3.50 0.25
C LEU A 341 -25.44 4.29 0.53
N LEU A 342 -25.32 5.47 1.12
CA LEU A 342 -26.51 6.26 1.51
C LEU A 342 -27.06 7.11 0.37
N ASN A 343 -26.30 7.25 -0.72
CA ASN A 343 -26.65 8.08 -1.87
C ASN A 343 -27.10 7.26 -3.10
N ASP A 344 -27.22 5.94 -3.00
CA ASP A 344 -27.76 5.10 -4.06
C ASP A 344 -29.20 4.66 -3.75
N ALA A 345 -29.83 3.92 -4.68
CA ALA A 345 -31.19 3.42 -4.51
C ALA A 345 -31.35 2.57 -3.24
N SER A 346 -30.34 1.80 -2.85
CA SER A 346 -30.38 0.86 -1.71
C SER A 346 -30.41 1.58 -0.36
N GLY A 347 -29.63 2.66 -0.19
CA GLY A 347 -29.59 3.44 1.05
C GLY A 347 -30.49 4.68 1.07
N SER A 348 -31.10 5.05 -0.06
CA SER A 348 -31.96 6.24 -0.17
C SER A 348 -33.12 6.25 0.84
N ALA A 349 -33.69 5.09 1.16
CA ALA A 349 -34.76 4.96 2.15
C ALA A 349 -34.30 5.26 3.58
N HIS A 350 -33.03 4.95 3.90
CA HIS A 350 -32.46 5.13 5.23
C HIS A 350 -31.85 6.52 5.43
N LYS A 351 -31.44 7.18 4.34
CA LYS A 351 -30.80 8.50 4.33
C LYS A 351 -31.53 9.57 5.17
N PRO A 352 -32.86 9.77 5.08
CA PRO A 352 -33.54 10.81 5.87
C PRO A 352 -33.53 10.53 7.38
N ALA A 353 -33.61 9.26 7.78
CA ALA A 353 -33.55 8.87 9.18
C ALA A 353 -32.14 9.10 9.76
N ILE A 354 -31.11 8.68 9.01
CA ILE A 354 -29.70 8.89 9.39
C ILE A 354 -29.37 10.40 9.44
N ALA A 355 -29.81 11.17 8.44
CA ALA A 355 -29.61 12.62 8.40
C ALA A 355 -30.17 13.32 9.65
N ARG A 356 -31.43 13.01 10.03
CA ARG A 356 -32.04 13.57 11.25
C ARG A 356 -31.26 13.25 12.51
N GLN A 357 -30.80 12.00 12.63
CA GLN A 357 -29.98 11.57 13.78
C GLN A 357 -28.64 12.32 13.82
N LEU A 358 -27.96 12.45 12.69
CA LEU A 358 -26.69 13.18 12.60
C LEU A 358 -26.85 14.67 12.93
N SER A 359 -27.91 15.33 12.46
CA SER A 359 -28.19 16.72 12.85
C SER A 359 -28.41 16.87 14.36
N ALA A 360 -29.08 15.90 15.00
CA ALA A 360 -29.27 15.90 16.44
C ALA A 360 -27.95 15.69 17.19
N ALA A 361 -27.10 14.79 16.71
CA ALA A 361 -25.78 14.56 17.26
C ALA A 361 -24.84 15.77 17.10
N LEU A 362 -24.83 16.43 15.94
CA LEU A 362 -24.03 17.63 15.73
C LEU A 362 -24.42 18.75 16.68
N ARG A 363 -25.73 19.02 16.85
CA ARG A 363 -26.21 19.99 17.86
C ARG A 363 -25.78 19.62 19.27
N ALA A 364 -25.80 18.33 19.62
CA ALA A 364 -25.35 17.87 20.93
C ALA A 364 -23.82 18.05 21.10
N ILE A 365 -23.02 17.80 20.06
CA ILE A 365 -21.58 18.05 20.05
C ILE A 365 -21.29 19.55 20.20
N ASP A 366 -22.01 20.41 19.48
CA ASP A 366 -21.86 21.86 19.59
C ASP A 366 -22.12 22.34 21.02
N THR A 367 -23.23 21.92 21.63
CA THR A 367 -23.54 22.21 23.04
C THR A 367 -22.43 21.75 23.99
N LEU A 368 -21.82 20.59 23.73
CA LEU A 368 -20.71 20.08 24.54
C LEU A 368 -19.42 20.89 24.34
N VAL A 369 -19.08 21.23 23.09
CA VAL A 369 -17.87 21.98 22.76
C VAL A 369 -17.94 23.40 23.33
N ASP A 370 -19.09 24.04 23.22
CA ASP A 370 -19.31 25.40 23.70
C ASP A 370 -19.46 25.44 25.22
N GLY A 371 -20.27 24.55 25.79
CA GLY A 371 -20.53 24.51 27.24
C GLY A 371 -19.32 24.06 28.09
N LEU A 372 -18.35 23.35 27.49
CA LEU A 372 -17.07 23.04 28.11
C LEU A 372 -15.95 24.01 27.72
N GLU A 373 -16.25 25.01 26.89
CA GLU A 373 -15.29 25.97 26.34
C GLU A 373 -14.02 25.31 25.77
N LEU A 374 -14.17 24.15 25.11
CA LEU A 374 -13.02 23.33 24.70
C LEU A 374 -12.09 24.08 23.75
N ARG A 375 -12.64 24.90 22.84
CA ARG A 375 -11.88 25.68 21.85
C ARG A 375 -11.03 26.77 22.52
N PRO A 376 -11.59 27.70 23.33
CA PRO A 376 -10.81 28.67 24.10
C PRO A 376 -9.74 28.02 24.97
N GLN A 377 -10.11 27.00 25.77
CA GLN A 377 -9.21 26.39 26.74
C GLN A 377 -8.05 25.64 26.06
N LEU A 378 -8.29 25.02 24.90
CA LEU A 378 -7.21 24.45 24.08
C LEU A 378 -6.29 25.51 23.49
N SER A 379 -6.83 26.63 23.02
CA SER A 379 -6.02 27.72 22.44
C SER A 379 -5.16 28.43 23.48
N ALA A 380 -5.67 28.56 24.71
CA ALA A 380 -4.97 29.14 25.84
C ALA A 380 -4.05 28.15 26.56
N ASN A 381 -4.06 26.87 26.16
CA ASN A 381 -3.30 25.77 26.77
C ASN A 381 -3.53 25.63 28.28
N THR A 382 -4.77 25.86 28.75
CA THR A 382 -5.15 25.87 30.17
C THR A 382 -5.63 24.52 30.69
N LEU A 383 -5.92 23.58 29.80
CA LEU A 383 -6.34 22.22 30.16
C LEU A 383 -5.16 21.37 30.64
N GLN A 384 -5.42 20.50 31.61
CA GLN A 384 -4.50 19.40 31.91
C GLN A 384 -4.25 18.56 30.65
N PRO A 385 -3.03 18.04 30.42
CA PRO A 385 -2.67 17.35 29.18
C PRO A 385 -3.64 16.23 28.77
N GLU A 386 -4.09 15.41 29.72
CA GLU A 386 -5.03 14.31 29.47
C GLU A 386 -6.42 14.81 29.05
N VAL A 387 -6.85 15.97 29.55
CA VAL A 387 -8.14 16.59 29.22
C VAL A 387 -8.04 17.31 27.87
N ALA A 388 -6.89 17.94 27.60
CA ALA A 388 -6.60 18.56 26.32
C ALA A 388 -6.65 17.55 25.17
N GLU A 389 -6.08 16.36 25.33
CA GLU A 389 -6.15 15.32 24.30
C GLU A 389 -7.55 14.74 24.09
N LEU A 390 -8.31 14.55 25.17
CA LEU A 390 -9.72 14.15 25.08
C LEU A 390 -10.53 15.22 24.31
N ALA A 391 -10.31 16.50 24.62
CA ALA A 391 -10.95 17.63 23.95
C ALA A 391 -10.59 17.69 22.45
N LYS A 392 -9.32 17.52 22.09
CA LYS A 392 -8.88 17.42 20.68
C LYS A 392 -9.55 16.27 19.96
N THR A 393 -9.68 15.11 20.61
CA THR A 393 -10.36 13.93 20.04
C THR A 393 -11.83 14.22 19.77
N PHE A 394 -12.51 14.89 20.70
CA PHE A 394 -13.91 15.29 20.54
C PHE A 394 -14.11 16.32 19.43
N LEU A 395 -13.23 17.32 19.32
CA LEU A 395 -13.25 18.29 18.22
C LEU A 395 -12.97 17.65 16.85
N ASN A 396 -12.09 16.64 16.78
CA ASN A 396 -11.89 15.87 15.55
C ASN A 396 -13.15 15.08 15.18
N LEU A 397 -13.82 14.46 16.16
CA LEU A 397 -15.10 13.77 15.94
C LEU A 397 -16.17 14.75 15.42
N GLN A 398 -16.26 15.96 15.97
CA GLN A 398 -17.15 17.02 15.48
C GLN A 398 -16.91 17.31 13.99
N LEU A 399 -15.65 17.54 13.61
CA LEU A 399 -15.27 17.81 12.22
C LEU A 399 -15.61 16.65 11.28
N ASP A 400 -15.29 15.42 11.68
CA ASP A 400 -15.58 14.24 10.87
C ASP A 400 -17.09 14.01 10.71
N MET A 401 -17.88 14.25 11.77
CA MET A 401 -19.34 14.17 11.70
C MET A 401 -19.95 15.28 10.84
N GLN A 402 -19.40 16.51 10.90
CA GLN A 402 -19.85 17.63 10.08
C GLN A 402 -19.62 17.33 8.60
N GLU A 403 -18.41 16.87 8.25
CA GLU A 403 -18.12 16.52 6.86
C GLU A 403 -18.98 15.35 6.35
N PHE A 404 -19.27 14.37 7.22
CA PHE A 404 -20.19 13.29 6.86
C PHE A 404 -21.61 13.82 6.61
N HIS A 405 -22.08 14.73 7.47
CA HIS A 405 -23.38 15.38 7.34
C HIS A 405 -23.46 16.19 6.04
N ASP A 406 -22.46 17.01 5.73
CA ASP A 406 -22.40 17.80 4.51
C ASP A 406 -22.43 16.90 3.25
N ALA A 407 -21.67 15.81 3.26
CA ALA A 407 -21.66 14.83 2.17
C ALA A 407 -22.99 14.08 1.99
N LEU A 408 -23.78 13.94 3.07
CA LEU A 408 -25.12 13.37 3.02
C LEU A 408 -26.12 14.36 2.38
N HIS A 409 -25.97 15.66 2.66
CA HIS A 409 -26.90 16.69 2.21
C HIS A 409 -26.57 17.31 0.85
N SER A 410 -25.41 17.05 0.26
CA SER A 410 -25.08 17.51 -1.09
C SER A 410 -26.01 16.87 -2.14
N SER A 411 -27.12 17.54 -2.47
CA SER A 411 -27.99 17.24 -3.60
C SER A 411 -27.37 17.76 -4.90
N SER A 412 -27.51 16.97 -5.97
CA SER A 412 -27.23 17.22 -7.40
C SER A 412 -26.65 18.58 -7.86
N THR A 413 -25.67 18.44 -8.77
CA THR A 413 -25.31 19.27 -9.96
C THR A 413 -24.11 20.23 -9.99
N ALA A 414 -23.54 20.74 -8.89
CA ALA A 414 -22.29 21.55 -8.99
C ALA A 414 -21.17 21.18 -8.00
N GLN A 415 -21.52 20.50 -6.90
CA GLN A 415 -20.61 20.15 -5.81
C GLN A 415 -20.72 18.66 -5.47
N GLN A 416 -20.82 17.77 -6.48
CA GLN A 416 -20.68 16.34 -6.22
C GLN A 416 -19.26 16.03 -5.72
N THR A 417 -19.22 16.06 -4.40
CA THR A 417 -18.25 15.80 -3.37
C THR A 417 -17.36 14.63 -3.75
N TYR A 418 -16.06 14.80 -3.55
CA TYR A 418 -15.01 13.82 -3.83
C TYR A 418 -15.13 12.51 -3.02
N SER A 419 -16.23 12.33 -2.29
CA SER A 419 -16.52 11.22 -1.40
C SER A 419 -18.01 10.88 -1.37
N VAL A 420 -18.34 9.60 -1.20
CA VAL A 420 -19.71 9.09 -1.05
C VAL A 420 -19.95 8.62 0.39
N PRO A 421 -21.01 9.09 1.08
CA PRO A 421 -21.36 8.62 2.41
C PRO A 421 -21.94 7.20 2.38
N ALA A 422 -21.48 6.38 3.30
CA ALA A 422 -21.89 4.99 3.48
C ALA A 422 -21.93 4.59 4.95
N LEU A 423 -22.75 3.61 5.28
CA LEU A 423 -22.54 2.79 6.48
C LEU A 423 -21.60 1.65 6.12
N ARG A 424 -20.65 1.34 7.00
CA ARG A 424 -19.71 0.23 6.83
C ARG A 424 -19.70 -0.65 8.06
N TRP A 425 -19.67 -1.97 7.89
CA TRP A 425 -19.50 -2.93 8.97
C TRP A 425 -18.09 -3.52 8.95
N SER A 426 -17.53 -3.78 10.13
CA SER A 426 -16.27 -4.51 10.24
C SER A 426 -16.46 -5.95 9.74
N PRO A 427 -15.59 -6.47 8.86
CA PRO A 427 -15.70 -7.85 8.37
C PRO A 427 -15.49 -8.89 9.47
N VAL A 428 -14.79 -8.52 10.55
CA VAL A 428 -14.46 -9.44 11.65
C VAL A 428 -15.47 -9.34 12.78
N GLN A 429 -15.80 -8.12 13.20
CA GLN A 429 -16.62 -7.89 14.41
C GLN A 429 -18.07 -7.51 14.09
N ALA A 430 -18.42 -7.34 12.81
CA ALA A 430 -19.72 -6.83 12.35
C ALA A 430 -20.15 -5.50 13.01
N LEU A 431 -19.17 -4.71 13.49
CA LEU A 431 -19.44 -3.42 14.13
C LEU A 431 -19.61 -2.32 13.07
N PRO A 432 -20.68 -1.51 13.14
CA PRO A 432 -20.94 -0.46 12.17
C PRO A 432 -20.10 0.80 12.42
N SER A 433 -19.83 1.52 11.34
CA SER A 433 -19.12 2.79 11.27
C SER A 433 -19.75 3.68 10.22
N LEU A 434 -19.77 4.99 10.44
CA LEU A 434 -20.01 5.95 9.37
C LEU A 434 -18.75 6.04 8.51
N CYS A 435 -18.89 6.05 7.19
CA CYS A 435 -17.79 6.00 6.26
C CYS A 435 -17.96 6.99 5.11
N LEU A 436 -16.95 7.84 4.86
CA LEU A 436 -16.84 8.59 3.61
C LEU A 436 -15.88 7.87 2.66
N ILE A 437 -16.42 7.35 1.55
CA ILE A 437 -15.65 6.61 0.53
C ILE A 437 -15.10 7.61 -0.49
N PRO A 438 -13.78 7.81 -0.61
CA PRO A 438 -13.21 8.72 -1.60
C PRO A 438 -13.34 8.17 -3.02
N LEU A 439 -13.85 8.97 -3.95
CA LEU A 439 -13.93 8.60 -5.36
C LEU A 439 -12.59 8.80 -6.09
N TYR A 440 -11.86 9.86 -5.73
CA TYR A 440 -10.62 10.28 -6.39
C TYR A 440 -9.48 10.44 -5.36
N PRO A 441 -8.97 9.32 -4.78
CA PRO A 441 -7.91 9.35 -3.78
C PRO A 441 -6.62 10.02 -4.28
N GLY A 442 -6.34 10.00 -5.59
CA GLY A 442 -5.23 10.70 -6.23
C GLY A 442 -5.15 12.20 -5.92
N ARG A 443 -6.28 12.86 -5.57
CA ARG A 443 -6.26 14.27 -5.15
C ARG A 443 -5.46 14.51 -3.88
N LEU A 444 -5.40 13.52 -2.97
CA LEU A 444 -4.53 13.62 -1.81
C LEU A 444 -3.08 13.65 -2.28
N THR A 445 -2.68 12.66 -3.08
CA THR A 445 -1.33 12.53 -3.61
C THR A 445 -0.90 13.76 -4.40
N ALA A 446 -1.80 14.35 -5.21
CA ALA A 446 -1.54 15.54 -6.00
C ALA A 446 -1.02 16.74 -5.18
N ARG A 447 -1.41 16.86 -3.90
CA ARG A 447 -0.93 17.92 -3.01
C ARG A 447 0.58 17.88 -2.77
N LEU A 448 1.24 16.73 -3.00
CA LEU A 448 2.71 16.61 -2.92
C LEU A 448 3.45 17.53 -3.91
N TRP A 449 2.82 17.85 -5.04
CA TRP A 449 3.42 18.63 -6.12
C TRP A 449 2.60 19.85 -6.57
N GLN A 450 1.45 20.12 -5.93
CA GLN A 450 0.64 21.31 -6.17
C GLN A 450 1.20 22.54 -5.42
N THR A 451 1.13 23.71 -6.07
CA THR A 451 1.38 25.01 -5.45
C THR A 451 0.09 25.54 -4.83
N ARG A 452 0.11 26.06 -3.61
CA ARG A 452 -1.08 26.57 -2.93
C ARG A 452 -1.49 27.93 -3.52
N HIS A 453 -2.77 28.14 -3.81
CA HIS A 453 -3.32 29.46 -4.19
C HIS A 453 -3.90 30.27 -3.00
N SER A 454 -3.80 29.79 -1.76
CA SER A 454 -4.41 30.43 -0.57
C SER A 454 -3.42 31.21 0.32
N GLY A 455 -2.51 31.99 -0.28
CA GLY A 455 -1.78 33.08 0.40
C GLY A 455 -0.57 32.75 1.30
N LYS A 456 -0.21 31.48 1.52
CA LYS A 456 0.94 31.13 2.41
C LYS A 456 2.10 30.34 1.78
N ARG A 457 1.95 29.79 0.56
CA ARG A 457 3.03 29.01 -0.08
C ARG A 457 2.95 29.10 -1.61
N THR A 458 3.88 29.82 -2.22
CA THR A 458 3.99 30.02 -3.67
C THR A 458 4.73 28.89 -4.40
N GLN A 459 5.09 27.83 -3.67
CA GLN A 459 6.00 26.77 -4.09
C GLN A 459 5.39 25.39 -3.83
N PRO A 460 5.70 24.36 -4.65
CA PRO A 460 5.25 23.01 -4.39
C PRO A 460 5.90 22.47 -3.11
N TYR A 461 5.30 21.43 -2.52
CA TYR A 461 5.88 20.80 -1.35
C TYR A 461 7.22 20.13 -1.67
N LEU A 462 7.21 19.28 -2.70
CA LEU A 462 8.40 18.61 -3.20
C LEU A 462 8.86 19.26 -4.50
N GLN A 463 10.16 19.48 -4.62
CA GLN A 463 10.77 19.90 -5.87
C GLN A 463 10.93 18.72 -6.84
N SER A 464 11.12 17.51 -6.30
CA SER A 464 11.30 16.28 -7.10
C SER A 464 10.54 15.10 -6.51
N CYS A 465 9.87 14.34 -7.36
CA CYS A 465 9.21 13.10 -6.99
C CYS A 465 9.53 12.01 -8.01
N ILE A 466 10.16 10.93 -7.55
CA ILE A 466 10.43 9.76 -8.37
C ILE A 466 9.49 8.65 -7.91
N LEU A 467 8.62 8.18 -8.80
CA LEU A 467 7.71 7.06 -8.52
C LEU A 467 8.23 5.83 -9.24
N THR A 468 8.47 4.75 -8.49
CA THR A 468 9.04 3.52 -9.01
C THR A 468 8.27 2.30 -8.53
N SER A 469 8.08 1.32 -9.40
CA SER A 469 7.46 0.03 -9.11
C SER A 469 7.82 -0.95 -10.22
N ALA A 470 7.66 -2.25 -9.95
CA ALA A 470 7.69 -3.24 -11.03
C ALA A 470 6.53 -3.08 -12.02
N THR A 471 5.41 -2.46 -11.61
CA THR A 471 4.18 -2.37 -12.39
C THR A 471 3.42 -1.07 -12.09
N LEU A 472 3.92 0.08 -12.55
CA LEU A 472 3.22 1.36 -12.37
C LEU A 472 1.91 1.39 -13.17
N SER A 473 1.97 0.89 -14.40
CA SER A 473 0.84 0.87 -15.31
C SER A 473 0.42 -0.56 -15.64
N ALA A 474 -0.77 -0.71 -16.22
CA ALA A 474 -1.18 -1.99 -16.75
C ALA A 474 -0.22 -2.42 -17.88
N PRO A 475 0.28 -3.67 -17.87
CA PRO A 475 1.08 -4.20 -18.97
C PRO A 475 0.42 -3.94 -20.33
N GLY A 476 1.21 -3.35 -21.25
CA GLY A 476 0.76 -2.97 -22.60
C GLY A 476 0.03 -1.62 -22.71
N ALA A 477 -0.30 -0.96 -21.60
CA ALA A 477 -0.86 0.39 -21.60
C ALA A 477 0.24 1.46 -21.61
N ASP A 478 -0.13 2.74 -21.71
CA ASP A 478 0.78 3.85 -21.38
C ASP A 478 0.78 4.12 -19.87
N MET A 479 1.56 5.10 -19.42
CA MET A 479 1.58 5.52 -18.01
C MET A 479 0.52 6.58 -17.67
N LEU A 480 -0.33 6.99 -18.63
CA LEU A 480 -1.32 8.05 -18.40
C LEU A 480 -2.40 7.62 -17.41
N ASP A 481 -2.78 6.34 -17.43
CA ASP A 481 -3.72 5.78 -16.45
C ASP A 481 -3.18 5.94 -15.02
N PHE A 482 -1.91 5.57 -14.81
CA PHE A 482 -1.26 5.74 -13.51
C PHE A 482 -1.10 7.21 -13.13
N GLU A 483 -0.74 8.10 -14.07
CA GLU A 483 -0.71 9.55 -13.84
C GLU A 483 -2.06 10.06 -13.30
N ARG A 484 -3.17 9.64 -13.92
CA ARG A 484 -4.53 10.01 -13.48
C ARG A 484 -4.89 9.43 -12.11
N GLU A 485 -4.52 8.18 -11.84
CA GLU A 485 -4.74 7.51 -10.53
C GLU A 485 -4.09 8.27 -9.38
N ILE A 486 -2.87 8.78 -9.57
CA ILE A 486 -2.14 9.54 -8.55
C ILE A 486 -2.42 11.04 -8.58
N GLY A 487 -3.32 11.51 -9.45
CA GLY A 487 -3.75 12.91 -9.51
C GLY A 487 -2.83 13.85 -10.28
N ILE A 488 -2.12 13.34 -11.29
CA ILE A 488 -1.45 14.12 -12.33
C ILE A 488 -2.41 14.21 -13.52
N TYR A 489 -3.05 15.37 -13.72
CA TYR A 489 -3.92 15.62 -14.85
C TYR A 489 -3.18 16.51 -15.86
N ARG A 490 -3.31 16.26 -17.17
CA ARG A 490 -2.67 17.10 -18.20
C ARG A 490 -3.71 18.09 -18.76
N PRO A 491 -3.36 19.37 -18.99
CA PRO A 491 -2.03 19.98 -18.93
C PRO A 491 -1.78 20.72 -17.60
N ASP A 492 -1.72 20.06 -16.44
CA ASP A 492 -1.42 20.74 -15.18
C ASP A 492 -0.05 21.43 -15.24
N HIS A 493 -0.04 22.75 -15.09
CA HIS A 493 1.20 23.54 -15.14
C HIS A 493 2.14 23.30 -13.96
N HIS A 494 1.72 22.61 -12.89
CA HIS A 494 2.49 22.45 -11.64
C HIS A 494 3.50 21.30 -11.66
N VAL A 495 3.46 20.44 -12.68
CA VAL A 495 4.34 19.29 -12.83
C VAL A 495 5.15 19.42 -14.12
N CYS A 496 6.44 19.10 -14.04
CA CYS A 496 7.30 18.86 -15.19
C CYS A 496 7.63 17.37 -15.21
N ASN A 497 6.97 16.62 -16.11
CA ASN A 497 7.34 15.24 -16.36
C ASN A 497 8.52 15.22 -17.35
N THR A 498 9.61 14.58 -16.96
CA THR A 498 10.89 14.73 -17.67
C THR A 498 11.39 13.44 -18.31
N LEU A 499 11.29 12.29 -17.62
CA LEU A 499 12.12 11.13 -17.94
C LEU A 499 11.44 9.77 -17.70
N ASN A 500 10.12 9.67 -17.87
CA ASN A 500 9.39 8.40 -17.73
C ASN A 500 10.04 7.27 -18.54
N ALA A 501 10.14 6.07 -17.95
CA ALA A 501 10.73 4.92 -18.62
C ALA A 501 10.21 3.59 -18.09
N ARG A 502 10.13 2.61 -18.98
CA ARG A 502 10.05 1.18 -18.63
C ARG A 502 11.43 0.58 -18.82
N LEU A 503 11.93 -0.10 -17.80
CA LEU A 503 13.26 -0.69 -17.77
C LEU A 503 13.09 -2.16 -17.37
N GLU A 504 13.72 -3.05 -18.13
CA GLU A 504 13.82 -4.48 -17.85
C GLU A 504 15.28 -4.92 -18.05
N PRO A 505 15.82 -5.86 -17.26
CA PRO A 505 17.11 -6.45 -17.54
C PRO A 505 16.99 -7.43 -18.72
N ASP A 506 18.01 -7.48 -19.57
CA ASP A 506 18.03 -8.38 -20.74
C ASP A 506 18.30 -9.84 -20.32
N ASP A 507 19.19 -10.04 -19.34
CA ASP A 507 19.57 -11.36 -18.82
C ASP A 507 19.23 -11.47 -17.33
N PHE A 508 18.09 -12.12 -17.00
CA PHE A 508 17.66 -12.33 -15.63
C PHE A 508 16.65 -13.47 -15.47
N GLY A 509 17.17 -14.64 -15.04
CA GLY A 509 16.43 -15.87 -14.80
C GLY A 509 15.94 -16.55 -16.08
N GLN A 510 15.52 -17.80 -15.95
CA GLN A 510 14.97 -18.63 -17.04
C GLN A 510 13.56 -19.10 -16.66
N ILE A 511 12.64 -19.08 -17.62
CA ILE A 511 11.29 -19.61 -17.45
C ILE A 511 10.95 -20.63 -18.53
N ARG A 512 10.18 -21.64 -18.16
CA ARG A 512 9.39 -22.48 -19.08
C ARG A 512 7.90 -22.26 -18.81
N LEU A 513 7.07 -22.32 -19.84
CA LEU A 513 5.63 -22.09 -19.72
C LEU A 513 4.86 -23.36 -20.04
N VAL A 514 3.92 -23.71 -19.16
CA VAL A 514 2.89 -24.72 -19.41
C VAL A 514 1.53 -24.03 -19.32
N LEU A 515 0.75 -24.12 -20.38
CA LEU A 515 -0.56 -23.47 -20.51
C LEU A 515 -1.68 -24.51 -20.40
N ALA A 516 -2.85 -24.07 -19.93
CA ALA A 516 -4.04 -24.89 -19.97
C ALA A 516 -4.44 -25.24 -21.42
N ASP A 517 -5.06 -26.40 -21.60
CA ASP A 517 -5.75 -26.73 -22.84
C ASP A 517 -6.79 -25.64 -23.17
N PRO A 518 -6.85 -25.11 -24.40
CA PRO A 518 -7.88 -24.18 -24.83
C PRO A 518 -9.33 -24.66 -24.59
N ALA A 519 -9.58 -25.97 -24.57
CA ALA A 519 -10.87 -26.58 -24.24
C ALA A 519 -11.07 -26.89 -22.74
N ALA A 520 -10.11 -26.57 -21.87
CA ALA A 520 -10.25 -26.80 -20.44
C ALA A 520 -11.48 -26.07 -19.85
N PRO A 521 -12.08 -26.60 -18.76
CA PRO A 521 -13.22 -25.97 -18.10
C PRO A 521 -12.91 -24.52 -17.70
N SER A 522 -13.90 -23.63 -17.82
CA SER A 522 -13.71 -22.23 -17.43
C SER A 522 -13.66 -22.09 -15.90
N PRO A 523 -12.84 -21.17 -15.36
CA PRO A 523 -12.90 -20.81 -13.94
C PRO A 523 -14.22 -20.16 -13.49
N SER A 524 -15.13 -19.88 -14.42
CA SER A 524 -16.43 -19.22 -14.22
C SER A 524 -17.51 -20.10 -14.86
N LEU A 525 -18.59 -20.41 -14.16
CA LEU A 525 -19.70 -21.17 -14.76
C LEU A 525 -20.24 -20.43 -16.00
N SER A 526 -20.39 -21.16 -17.12
CA SER A 526 -20.95 -20.66 -18.37
C SER A 526 -22.33 -20.05 -18.14
N GLY A 527 -22.49 -18.76 -18.42
CA GLY A 527 -23.79 -18.04 -18.33
C GLY A 527 -23.72 -16.57 -17.89
N THR A 528 -22.61 -16.08 -17.34
CA THR A 528 -22.56 -14.69 -16.80
C THR A 528 -21.35 -13.84 -17.21
N ALA A 529 -20.41 -14.39 -17.98
CA ALA A 529 -19.31 -13.58 -18.53
C ALA A 529 -19.73 -12.74 -19.74
N GLN A 530 -20.88 -13.04 -20.37
CA GLN A 530 -21.40 -12.36 -21.55
C GLN A 530 -22.94 -12.34 -21.57
N GLN A 531 -23.61 -11.72 -20.59
CA GLN A 531 -24.88 -11.03 -20.88
C GLN A 531 -25.27 -10.05 -19.76
N PRO A 532 -25.48 -8.75 -20.10
CA PRO A 532 -26.28 -7.83 -19.32
C PRO A 532 -27.77 -8.12 -19.57
N ASP A 533 -28.59 -7.84 -18.54
CA ASP A 533 -30.05 -7.93 -18.47
C ASP A 533 -30.67 -9.30 -18.09
N SER A 534 -31.06 -9.38 -16.82
CA SER A 534 -32.47 -9.62 -16.48
C SER A 534 -32.78 -8.89 -15.18
N ASP A 535 -33.53 -7.81 -15.30
CA ASP A 535 -34.22 -7.15 -14.18
C ASP A 535 -35.14 -8.14 -13.45
N GLU A 536 -35.40 -7.81 -12.19
CA GLU A 536 -36.55 -8.28 -11.39
C GLU A 536 -36.69 -9.80 -11.16
N THR A 537 -36.29 -10.25 -9.98
CA THR A 537 -37.25 -10.80 -9.00
C THR A 537 -36.57 -10.95 -7.64
N GLY A 538 -37.20 -10.38 -6.61
CA GLY A 538 -36.74 -10.41 -5.23
C GLY A 538 -36.82 -11.79 -4.61
N THR A 539 -35.86 -12.66 -4.90
CA THR A 539 -35.63 -13.85 -4.09
C THR A 539 -34.17 -13.90 -3.66
N GLY A 540 -33.97 -13.79 -2.35
CA GLY A 540 -32.66 -13.81 -1.68
C GLY A 540 -31.99 -15.17 -1.78
N LYS A 541 -31.45 -15.51 -2.97
CA LYS A 541 -30.53 -16.62 -3.15
C LYS A 541 -29.09 -16.13 -3.05
N GLN A 542 -28.35 -16.78 -2.16
CA GLN A 542 -26.96 -16.55 -1.80
C GLN A 542 -26.06 -16.43 -3.05
N HIS A 543 -25.29 -15.33 -3.14
CA HIS A 543 -24.19 -15.22 -4.10
C HIS A 543 -22.97 -16.00 -3.57
N THR A 544 -22.96 -17.32 -3.74
CA THR A 544 -21.73 -18.12 -3.63
C THR A 544 -20.86 -17.85 -4.86
N PRO A 545 -19.54 -17.61 -4.73
CA PRO A 545 -18.68 -17.43 -5.90
C PRO A 545 -18.61 -18.74 -6.70
N TYR A 546 -19.35 -18.77 -7.80
CA TYR A 546 -19.49 -19.88 -8.75
C TYR A 546 -18.14 -20.26 -9.39
N THR A 547 -17.36 -21.09 -8.72
CA THR A 547 -16.19 -21.76 -9.31
C THR A 547 -16.64 -23.13 -9.82
N ALA A 548 -16.36 -23.44 -11.09
CA ALA A 548 -16.71 -24.73 -11.67
C ALA A 548 -15.90 -25.85 -10.99
N THR A 549 -16.57 -26.89 -10.49
CA THR A 549 -15.93 -28.05 -9.85
C THR A 549 -14.93 -28.72 -10.81
N GLU A 550 -15.33 -28.90 -12.07
CA GLU A 550 -14.49 -29.47 -13.13
C GLU A 550 -13.18 -28.68 -13.34
N TRP A 551 -13.23 -27.35 -13.21
CA TRP A 551 -12.04 -26.52 -13.32
C TRP A 551 -11.11 -26.66 -12.11
N LEU A 552 -11.66 -26.88 -10.90
CA LEU A 552 -10.86 -27.16 -9.71
C LEU A 552 -10.15 -28.52 -9.83
N ASP A 553 -10.83 -29.52 -10.39
CA ASP A 553 -10.24 -30.83 -10.65
C ASP A 553 -9.10 -30.71 -11.69
N TYR A 554 -9.36 -29.99 -12.79
CA TYR A 554 -8.32 -29.68 -13.80
C TYR A 554 -7.10 -28.94 -13.21
N CYS A 555 -7.32 -27.96 -12.34
CA CYS A 555 -6.24 -27.27 -11.64
C CYS A 555 -5.45 -28.20 -10.72
N ALA A 556 -6.14 -29.08 -9.99
CA ALA A 556 -5.48 -30.06 -9.12
C ALA A 556 -4.59 -31.01 -9.93
N ASP A 557 -5.02 -31.42 -11.14
CA ASP A 557 -4.22 -32.23 -12.05
C ASP A 557 -2.95 -31.51 -12.50
N MET A 558 -3.06 -30.23 -12.87
CA MET A 558 -1.88 -29.41 -13.20
C MET A 558 -0.93 -29.24 -12.01
N ILE A 559 -1.45 -29.06 -10.79
CA ILE A 559 -0.63 -28.95 -9.58
C ILE A 559 0.12 -30.27 -9.32
N ARG A 560 -0.54 -31.42 -9.49
CA ARG A 560 0.09 -32.74 -9.37
C ARG A 560 1.14 -32.94 -10.47
N GLY A 561 0.88 -32.52 -11.70
CA GLY A 561 1.86 -32.53 -12.80
C GLY A 561 3.09 -31.65 -12.51
N ALA A 562 2.90 -30.50 -11.86
CA ALA A 562 4.02 -29.69 -11.39
C ALA A 562 4.80 -30.40 -10.27
N GLN A 563 4.11 -31.07 -9.34
CA GLN A 563 4.73 -31.81 -8.24
C GLN A 563 5.57 -32.99 -8.74
N THR A 564 5.11 -33.73 -9.76
CA THR A 564 5.86 -34.86 -10.34
C THR A 564 7.14 -34.43 -11.08
N CYS A 565 7.24 -33.17 -11.49
CA CYS A 565 8.46 -32.61 -12.06
C CYS A 565 9.57 -32.37 -11.01
N GLY A 566 9.25 -32.46 -9.72
CA GLY A 566 10.16 -32.32 -8.59
C GLY A 566 10.44 -30.88 -8.18
N GLY A 567 10.79 -30.67 -6.91
CA GLY A 567 11.04 -29.35 -6.36
C GLY A 567 9.78 -28.61 -5.93
N ARG A 568 9.98 -27.46 -5.27
CA ARG A 568 8.90 -26.76 -4.58
C ARG A 568 7.90 -26.09 -5.54
N VAL A 569 6.62 -26.29 -5.27
CA VAL A 569 5.49 -25.76 -6.05
C VAL A 569 4.78 -24.66 -5.26
N LEU A 570 4.78 -23.44 -5.78
CA LEU A 570 3.96 -22.34 -5.26
C LEU A 570 2.70 -22.19 -6.12
N VAL A 571 1.53 -22.36 -5.53
CA VAL A 571 0.22 -22.24 -6.18
C VAL A 571 -0.47 -20.96 -5.72
N LEU A 572 -0.70 -20.03 -6.67
CA LEU A 572 -1.39 -18.78 -6.44
C LEU A 572 -2.88 -18.90 -6.81
N THR A 573 -3.74 -18.72 -5.81
CA THR A 573 -5.21 -18.69 -5.96
C THR A 573 -5.75 -17.28 -5.75
N THR A 574 -6.96 -16.96 -6.21
CA THR A 574 -7.53 -15.62 -6.00
C THR A 574 -8.34 -15.48 -4.72
N SER A 575 -8.67 -16.59 -4.06
CA SER A 575 -9.53 -16.65 -2.87
C SER A 575 -9.12 -17.78 -1.92
N TYR A 576 -9.40 -17.60 -0.63
CA TYR A 576 -9.25 -18.68 0.36
C TYR A 576 -10.18 -19.86 0.05
N HIS A 577 -11.37 -19.60 -0.46
CA HIS A 577 -12.30 -20.65 -0.88
C HIS A 577 -11.65 -21.61 -1.91
N ASN A 578 -11.00 -21.06 -2.94
CA ASN A 578 -10.32 -21.88 -3.95
C ASN A 578 -9.08 -22.58 -3.38
N ALA A 579 -8.37 -21.93 -2.44
CA ALA A 579 -7.21 -22.54 -1.79
C ALA A 579 -7.62 -23.79 -0.98
N LEU A 580 -8.70 -23.69 -0.19
CA LEU A 580 -9.24 -24.80 0.58
C LEU A 580 -9.74 -25.93 -0.32
N ALA A 581 -10.53 -25.59 -1.36
CA ALA A 581 -11.07 -26.59 -2.28
C ALA A 581 -9.98 -27.33 -3.08
N LEU A 582 -8.87 -26.66 -3.43
CA LEU A 582 -7.71 -27.30 -4.05
C LEU A 582 -6.89 -28.10 -3.04
N GLY A 583 -6.80 -27.64 -1.79
CA GLY A 583 -6.15 -28.38 -0.70
C GLY A 583 -6.78 -29.74 -0.43
N GLU A 584 -8.12 -29.84 -0.53
CA GLU A 584 -8.84 -31.10 -0.45
C GLU A 584 -8.52 -32.07 -1.61
N ARG A 585 -8.20 -31.53 -2.79
CA ARG A 585 -7.89 -32.29 -4.02
C ARG A 585 -6.41 -32.64 -4.18
N VAL A 586 -5.53 -31.90 -3.50
CA VAL A 586 -4.08 -32.11 -3.50
C VAL A 586 -3.63 -32.40 -2.06
N PRO A 587 -3.75 -33.67 -1.62
CA PRO A 587 -3.37 -34.07 -0.26
C PRO A 587 -1.91 -33.72 0.04
N GLN A 588 -1.60 -33.50 1.32
CA GLN A 588 -0.25 -33.12 1.80
C GLN A 588 0.23 -31.73 1.36
N SER A 589 -0.59 -30.94 0.66
CA SER A 589 -0.28 -29.54 0.39
C SER A 589 -0.37 -28.69 1.67
N ILE A 590 0.53 -27.71 1.76
CA ILE A 590 0.45 -26.63 2.74
C ILE A 590 -0.64 -25.67 2.24
N VAL A 591 -1.73 -25.53 2.98
CA VAL A 591 -2.85 -24.67 2.58
C VAL A 591 -2.94 -23.46 3.50
N HIS A 592 -2.86 -22.26 2.91
CA HIS A 592 -2.97 -21.02 3.67
C HIS A 592 -4.42 -20.81 4.15
N GLN A 593 -4.62 -20.83 5.47
CA GLN A 593 -5.92 -20.69 6.12
C GLN A 593 -6.34 -19.22 6.27
N PRO A 594 -7.65 -18.91 6.22
CA PRO A 594 -8.16 -17.60 6.59
C PRO A 594 -7.68 -17.16 7.99
N ASN A 595 -7.47 -15.87 8.20
CA ASN A 595 -7.05 -15.27 9.48
C ASN A 595 -5.67 -15.69 10.02
N THR A 596 -4.85 -16.37 9.24
CA THR A 596 -3.44 -16.67 9.58
C THR A 596 -2.50 -15.76 8.81
N ARG A 597 -1.23 -15.65 9.22
CA ARG A 597 -0.26 -14.80 8.53
C ARG A 597 0.49 -15.61 7.49
N LEU A 598 0.84 -14.98 6.37
CA LEU A 598 1.64 -15.61 5.32
C LEU A 598 3.00 -16.10 5.85
N SER A 599 3.57 -15.41 6.84
CA SER A 599 4.83 -15.76 7.49
C SER A 599 4.83 -17.15 8.11
N ASP A 600 3.69 -17.59 8.61
CA ASP A 600 3.56 -18.80 9.44
C ASP A 600 3.79 -20.09 8.62
N TYR A 601 3.76 -19.98 7.29
CA TYR A 601 3.91 -21.09 6.34
C TYR A 601 5.28 -21.13 5.67
N ILE A 602 6.09 -20.07 5.80
CA ILE A 602 7.35 -19.94 5.05
C ILE A 602 8.35 -21.01 5.47
N ASP A 603 8.48 -21.28 6.76
CA ASP A 603 9.47 -22.22 7.26
C ASP A 603 9.12 -23.67 6.92
N ASN A 604 7.83 -24.04 6.98
CA ASN A 604 7.34 -25.33 6.50
C ASN A 604 7.64 -25.52 5.01
N PHE A 605 7.40 -24.49 4.20
CA PHE A 605 7.68 -24.52 2.76
C PHE A 605 9.19 -24.60 2.46
N ARG A 606 10.04 -24.02 3.31
CA ARG A 606 11.51 -24.13 3.18
C ARG A 606 12.02 -25.51 3.58
N ALA A 607 11.47 -26.09 4.64
CA ALA A 607 11.93 -27.36 5.20
C ALA A 607 11.76 -28.53 4.23
N ASP A 608 10.66 -28.56 3.48
CA ASP A 608 10.36 -29.62 2.52
C ASP A 608 10.79 -29.21 1.08
N PRO A 609 11.70 -29.96 0.43
CA PRO A 609 12.16 -29.67 -0.93
C PRO A 609 11.10 -29.91 -2.01
N ASP A 610 10.06 -30.72 -1.73
CA ASP A 610 8.98 -31.06 -2.66
C ASP A 610 7.63 -30.47 -2.21
N ALA A 611 7.68 -29.47 -1.34
CA ALA A 611 6.51 -28.82 -0.76
C ALA A 611 5.60 -28.22 -1.84
N VAL A 612 4.28 -28.46 -1.72
CA VAL A 612 3.24 -27.74 -2.46
C VAL A 612 2.57 -26.74 -1.54
N TRP A 613 2.67 -25.44 -1.84
CA TRP A 613 2.03 -24.39 -1.06
C TRP A 613 0.92 -23.70 -1.84
N ILE A 614 -0.33 -23.85 -1.39
CA ILE A 614 -1.52 -23.25 -1.99
C ILE A 614 -1.95 -22.03 -1.17
N THR A 615 -1.92 -20.86 -1.80
CA THR A 615 -2.14 -19.60 -1.08
C THR A 615 -2.77 -18.49 -1.92
N PRO A 616 -3.78 -17.78 -1.40
CA PRO A 616 -4.29 -16.56 -2.01
C PRO A 616 -3.50 -15.31 -1.62
N GLY A 617 -2.58 -15.42 -0.66
CA GLY A 617 -1.87 -14.29 -0.06
C GLY A 617 -0.51 -13.97 -0.70
N ALA A 618 0.07 -14.90 -1.47
CA ALA A 618 1.45 -14.77 -1.98
C ALA A 618 1.58 -14.07 -3.35
N TRP A 619 0.52 -13.42 -3.85
CA TRP A 619 0.62 -12.58 -5.07
C TRP A 619 1.62 -11.44 -4.89
N GLU A 620 1.78 -10.98 -3.65
CA GLU A 620 2.60 -9.84 -3.26
C GLU A 620 3.38 -10.14 -1.97
N GLY A 621 4.40 -9.33 -1.67
CA GLY A 621 5.11 -9.40 -0.38
C GLY A 621 5.98 -10.65 -0.13
N LEU A 622 5.86 -11.72 -0.91
CA LEU A 622 6.68 -12.93 -0.74
C LEU A 622 8.05 -12.81 -1.42
N ASN A 623 9.13 -13.08 -0.68
CA ASN A 623 10.51 -13.08 -1.21
C ASN A 623 11.22 -14.41 -0.87
N LEU A 624 11.25 -15.33 -1.84
CA LEU A 624 11.85 -16.66 -1.72
C LEU A 624 12.82 -16.93 -2.88
N PRO A 625 14.00 -16.28 -2.90
CA PRO A 625 14.94 -16.41 -4.00
C PRO A 625 15.47 -17.83 -4.14
N GLY A 626 15.52 -18.36 -5.36
CA GLY A 626 16.04 -19.70 -5.66
C GLY A 626 15.22 -20.88 -5.14
N LEU A 627 14.08 -20.66 -4.47
CA LEU A 627 13.32 -21.72 -3.83
C LEU A 627 12.17 -22.27 -4.69
N ILE A 628 11.58 -21.46 -5.56
CA ILE A 628 10.37 -21.83 -6.32
C ILE A 628 10.78 -22.45 -7.66
N ALA A 629 10.68 -23.78 -7.75
CA ALA A 629 10.90 -24.51 -9.01
C ALA A 629 9.69 -24.39 -9.94
N HIS A 630 8.48 -24.44 -9.36
CA HIS A 630 7.23 -24.38 -10.10
C HIS A 630 6.31 -23.31 -9.53
N LEU A 631 5.78 -22.44 -10.40
CA LEU A 631 4.78 -21.44 -10.07
C LEU A 631 3.48 -21.75 -10.81
N VAL A 632 2.42 -22.09 -10.08
CA VAL A 632 1.09 -22.35 -10.66
C VAL A 632 0.19 -21.14 -10.45
N LEU A 633 -0.23 -20.51 -11.55
CA LEU A 633 -1.23 -19.46 -11.58
C LEU A 633 -2.56 -20.11 -11.93
N THR A 634 -3.42 -20.29 -10.93
CA THR A 634 -4.68 -21.03 -11.14
C THR A 634 -5.61 -20.28 -12.10
N ARG A 635 -5.87 -18.99 -11.85
CA ARG A 635 -6.73 -18.15 -12.70
C ARG A 635 -6.21 -16.73 -12.88
N LEU A 636 -6.71 -16.04 -13.91
CA LEU A 636 -6.53 -14.61 -14.10
C LEU A 636 -7.09 -13.84 -12.88
N PRO A 637 -6.30 -12.97 -12.23
CA PRO A 637 -6.62 -12.44 -10.90
C PRO A 637 -7.52 -11.20 -10.96
N PHE A 638 -8.71 -11.35 -11.54
CA PHE A 638 -9.75 -10.33 -11.47
C PHE A 638 -10.19 -10.12 -10.02
N ALA A 639 -10.22 -8.86 -9.59
CA ALA A 639 -10.81 -8.50 -8.32
C ALA A 639 -12.34 -8.67 -8.40
N PRO A 640 -13.01 -9.04 -7.29
CA PRO A 640 -14.45 -8.91 -7.19
C PRO A 640 -14.87 -7.50 -7.59
N VAL A 641 -15.94 -7.40 -8.39
CA VAL A 641 -16.43 -6.10 -8.90
C VAL A 641 -17.04 -5.26 -7.76
N ASP A 642 -17.42 -5.91 -6.66
CA ASP A 642 -18.19 -5.35 -5.54
C ASP A 642 -17.29 -4.80 -4.44
N SER A 643 -16.34 -3.92 -4.81
CA SER A 643 -15.62 -3.11 -3.83
C SER A 643 -16.44 -1.86 -3.48
N ALA A 644 -16.34 -1.38 -2.24
CA ALA A 644 -17.05 -0.19 -1.76
C ALA A 644 -16.85 1.02 -2.69
N ARG A 645 -15.61 1.22 -3.15
CA ARG A 645 -15.26 2.28 -4.08
C ARG A 645 -15.79 2.02 -5.49
N SER A 646 -15.75 0.78 -5.98
CA SER A 646 -16.33 0.41 -7.29
C SER A 646 -17.83 0.67 -7.33
N THR A 647 -18.58 0.27 -6.30
CA THR A 647 -20.02 0.51 -6.20
C THR A 647 -20.32 2.01 -6.07
N ALA A 648 -19.53 2.73 -5.26
CA ALA A 648 -19.66 4.19 -5.12
C ALA A 648 -19.38 4.92 -6.44
N LEU A 649 -18.36 4.48 -7.19
CA LEU A 649 -18.03 5.04 -8.50
C LEU A 649 -19.09 4.71 -9.54
N LEU A 650 -19.65 3.49 -9.54
CA LEU A 650 -20.77 3.10 -10.40
C LEU A 650 -21.98 4.01 -10.18
N SER A 651 -22.40 4.16 -8.92
CA SER A 651 -23.52 5.02 -8.54
C SER A 651 -23.27 6.48 -8.95
N CYS A 652 -22.04 6.98 -8.73
CA CYS A 652 -21.66 8.32 -9.13
C CYS A 652 -21.73 8.53 -10.65
N LEU A 653 -21.17 7.60 -11.44
CA LEU A 653 -21.21 7.66 -12.91
C LEU A 653 -22.65 7.68 -13.44
N ILE A 654 -23.52 6.83 -12.90
CA ILE A 654 -24.95 6.78 -13.26
C ILE A 654 -25.64 8.10 -12.90
N SER A 655 -25.37 8.65 -11.71
CA SER A 655 -25.94 9.94 -11.28
C SER A 655 -25.52 11.12 -12.15
N ARG A 656 -24.40 10.99 -12.89
CA ARG A 656 -23.90 11.98 -13.86
C ARG A 656 -24.44 11.79 -15.27
N GLY A 657 -25.42 10.90 -15.45
CA GLY A 657 -26.07 10.65 -16.74
C GLY A 657 -25.37 9.63 -17.62
N MET A 658 -24.35 8.92 -17.12
CA MET A 658 -23.77 7.78 -17.84
C MET A 658 -24.71 6.58 -17.75
N ASP A 659 -24.98 5.91 -18.86
CA ASP A 659 -25.79 4.70 -18.84
C ASP A 659 -25.11 3.58 -18.03
N ARG A 660 -25.92 2.71 -17.42
CA ARG A 660 -25.44 1.67 -16.51
C ARG A 660 -24.47 0.70 -17.19
N GLN A 661 -24.67 0.41 -18.48
CA GLN A 661 -23.84 -0.54 -19.23
C GLN A 661 -22.44 0.05 -19.50
N THR A 662 -22.36 1.29 -19.95
CA THR A 662 -21.10 2.02 -20.16
C THR A 662 -20.35 2.23 -18.86
N ALA A 663 -21.05 2.56 -17.76
CA ALA A 663 -20.44 2.69 -16.45
C ALA A 663 -19.83 1.36 -15.97
N ARG A 664 -20.55 0.24 -16.12
CA ARG A 664 -20.02 -1.11 -15.81
C ARG A 664 -18.83 -1.48 -16.69
N ARG A 665 -18.88 -1.21 -17.99
CA ARG A 665 -17.75 -1.44 -18.92
C ARG A 665 -16.51 -0.65 -18.52
N THR A 666 -16.69 0.60 -18.08
CA THR A 666 -15.59 1.45 -17.59
C THR A 666 -14.95 0.87 -16.34
N LEU A 667 -15.75 0.45 -15.35
CA LEU A 667 -15.25 -0.20 -14.14
C LEU A 667 -14.58 -1.54 -14.43
N PHE A 668 -15.12 -2.30 -15.36
CA PHE A 668 -14.54 -3.55 -15.80
C PHE A 668 -13.16 -3.33 -16.45
N ALA A 669 -13.00 -2.29 -17.26
CA ALA A 669 -11.71 -1.93 -17.84
C ALA A 669 -10.66 -1.59 -16.75
N LEU A 670 -11.05 -0.86 -15.70
CA LEU A 670 -10.19 -0.60 -14.53
C LEU A 670 -9.84 -1.89 -13.79
N SER A 671 -10.82 -2.77 -13.55
CA SER A 671 -10.59 -4.09 -12.93
C SER A 671 -9.63 -4.95 -13.76
N ARG A 672 -9.78 -4.95 -15.09
CA ARG A 672 -8.87 -5.64 -16.02
C ARG A 672 -7.44 -5.11 -15.93
N ASN A 673 -7.25 -3.80 -15.83
CA ASN A 673 -5.93 -3.20 -15.65
C ASN A 673 -5.28 -3.62 -14.31
N ASN A 674 -6.06 -3.66 -13.23
CA ASN A 674 -5.61 -4.16 -11.93
C ASN A 674 -5.25 -5.65 -11.98
N ALA A 675 -6.06 -6.46 -12.66
CA ALA A 675 -5.81 -7.88 -12.85
C ALA A 675 -4.49 -8.12 -13.61
N LYS A 676 -4.20 -7.34 -14.65
CA LYS A 676 -2.91 -7.43 -15.37
C LYS A 676 -1.72 -7.06 -14.49
N ARG A 677 -1.83 -5.98 -13.68
CA ARG A 677 -0.79 -5.61 -12.69
C ARG A 677 -0.54 -6.73 -11.70
N ARG A 678 -1.59 -7.27 -11.08
CA ARG A 678 -1.50 -8.38 -10.13
C ARG A 678 -0.95 -9.67 -10.77
N PHE A 679 -1.35 -9.98 -12.01
CA PHE A 679 -0.82 -11.12 -12.76
C PHE A 679 0.69 -10.99 -12.96
N ARG A 680 1.16 -9.82 -13.41
CA ARG A 680 2.60 -9.54 -13.58
C ARG A 680 3.38 -9.69 -12.26
N GLN A 681 2.81 -9.25 -11.14
CA GLN A 681 3.41 -9.39 -9.81
C GLN A 681 3.46 -10.85 -9.33
N GLY A 682 2.42 -11.64 -9.63
CA GLY A 682 2.39 -13.08 -9.40
C GLY A 682 3.42 -13.82 -10.24
N PHE A 683 3.49 -13.52 -11.54
CA PHE A 683 4.48 -14.07 -12.47
C PHE A 683 5.93 -13.83 -11.98
N GLY A 684 6.20 -12.63 -11.46
CA GLY A 684 7.50 -12.28 -10.86
C GLY A 684 7.83 -12.96 -9.52
N ARG A 685 7.01 -13.91 -9.03
CA ARG A 685 7.37 -14.75 -7.88
C ARG A 685 8.34 -15.86 -8.26
N GLY A 686 8.27 -16.36 -9.50
CA GLY A 686 9.14 -17.44 -9.99
C GLY A 686 10.59 -17.04 -10.24
N ILE A 687 10.90 -15.74 -10.39
CA ILE A 687 12.27 -15.25 -10.61
C ILE A 687 12.59 -14.09 -9.67
N ARG A 688 13.67 -14.25 -8.91
CA ARG A 688 14.26 -13.29 -7.97
C ARG A 688 15.77 -13.13 -8.10
N GLN A 689 16.46 -14.11 -8.69
CA GLN A 689 17.89 -14.08 -8.97
C GLN A 689 18.14 -14.39 -10.45
N ALA A 690 19.30 -13.96 -10.96
CA ALA A 690 19.67 -14.22 -12.35
C ALA A 690 19.83 -15.71 -12.67
N SER A 691 20.15 -16.53 -11.66
CA SER A 691 20.31 -17.98 -11.75
C SER A 691 19.00 -18.76 -11.59
N ASP A 692 17.88 -18.10 -11.27
CA ASP A 692 16.62 -18.82 -11.05
C ASP A 692 16.13 -19.47 -12.34
N ASN A 693 15.66 -20.71 -12.23
CA ASN A 693 15.01 -21.46 -13.29
C ASN A 693 13.64 -21.94 -12.78
N CYS A 694 12.56 -21.44 -13.37
CA CYS A 694 11.20 -21.71 -12.89
C CYS A 694 10.27 -22.12 -14.05
N THR A 695 9.48 -23.17 -13.85
CA THR A 695 8.38 -23.49 -14.77
C THR A 695 7.10 -22.83 -14.26
N VAL A 696 6.51 -21.95 -15.07
CA VAL A 696 5.25 -21.27 -14.77
C VAL A 696 4.10 -21.99 -15.46
N TRP A 697 3.15 -22.45 -14.67
CA TRP A 697 1.95 -23.16 -15.10
C TRP A 697 0.75 -22.19 -15.04
N ILE A 698 0.04 -21.97 -16.15
CA ILE A 698 -1.14 -21.10 -16.19
C ILE A 698 -2.36 -21.98 -16.45
N ALA A 699 -3.17 -22.21 -15.40
CA ALA A 699 -4.32 -23.11 -15.45
C ALA A 699 -5.63 -22.43 -15.93
N ASP A 700 -5.56 -21.16 -16.36
CA ASP A 700 -6.70 -20.44 -16.91
C ASP A 700 -6.73 -20.56 -18.44
N PRO A 701 -7.71 -21.27 -19.04
CA PRO A 701 -7.80 -21.42 -20.49
C PRO A 701 -8.11 -20.09 -21.22
N ARG A 702 -8.48 -19.03 -20.49
CA ARG A 702 -8.71 -17.70 -21.05
C ARG A 702 -7.42 -16.92 -21.30
N PHE A 703 -6.27 -17.44 -20.84
CA PHE A 703 -4.96 -16.89 -21.19
C PHE A 703 -4.59 -17.29 -22.64
N PRO A 704 -4.09 -16.37 -23.47
CA PRO A 704 -3.88 -16.64 -24.89
C PRO A 704 -2.73 -17.63 -25.14
N PRO A 705 -2.96 -18.75 -25.86
CA PRO A 705 -1.88 -19.63 -26.31
C PRO A 705 -1.09 -19.00 -27.48
N PRO A 706 0.17 -19.42 -27.70
CA PRO A 706 0.96 -18.99 -28.86
C PRO A 706 0.26 -19.33 -30.17
N PRO A 707 0.35 -18.48 -31.23
CA PRO A 707 -0.33 -18.74 -32.49
C PRO A 707 0.01 -20.09 -33.14
N ALA A 708 1.28 -20.52 -33.05
CA ALA A 708 1.73 -21.81 -33.58
C ALA A 708 1.08 -22.99 -32.85
N LEU A 709 1.04 -22.92 -31.52
CA LEU A 709 0.44 -23.92 -30.65
C LEU A 709 -1.08 -23.97 -30.84
N LEU A 710 -1.74 -22.81 -30.96
CA LEU A 710 -3.17 -22.74 -31.26
C LEU A 710 -3.49 -23.37 -32.61
N LYS A 711 -2.66 -23.12 -33.64
CA LYS A 711 -2.84 -23.71 -34.97
C LYS A 711 -2.68 -25.24 -34.94
N GLN A 712 -1.68 -25.74 -34.23
CA GLN A 712 -1.49 -27.18 -34.03
C GLN A 712 -2.71 -27.78 -33.30
N TRP A 713 -3.11 -27.18 -32.18
CA TRP A 713 -4.24 -27.64 -31.40
C TRP A 713 -5.55 -27.67 -32.23
N LEU A 714 -5.83 -26.63 -33.02
CA LEU A 714 -6.96 -26.57 -33.93
C LEU A 714 -6.94 -27.62 -35.04
N SER A 715 -5.76 -28.14 -35.40
CA SER A 715 -5.64 -29.23 -36.38
C SER A 715 -5.86 -30.62 -35.77
N GLU A 716 -5.71 -30.74 -34.45
CA GLU A 716 -5.87 -31.98 -33.69
C GLU A 716 -7.30 -32.15 -33.13
N HIS A 717 -8.13 -31.10 -33.13
CA HIS A 717 -9.47 -31.08 -32.54
C HIS A 717 -10.55 -30.65 -33.54
N ASP A 718 -11.57 -31.48 -33.73
CA ASP A 718 -12.70 -31.17 -34.62
C ASP A 718 -13.63 -30.11 -34.02
N PHE A 719 -13.70 -28.94 -34.67
CA PHE A 719 -14.71 -27.89 -34.50
C PHE A 719 -15.19 -27.58 -33.05
N PRO A 720 -14.31 -27.26 -32.08
CA PRO A 720 -14.78 -26.60 -30.87
C PRO A 720 -15.15 -25.15 -31.21
N ALA A 721 -16.28 -24.67 -30.67
CA ALA A 721 -16.53 -23.23 -30.62
C ALA A 721 -15.39 -22.58 -29.84
N LEU A 722 -14.54 -21.81 -30.53
CA LEU A 722 -13.50 -21.03 -29.87
C LEU A 722 -14.15 -20.19 -28.77
N ARG A 723 -13.52 -20.18 -27.59
CA ARG A 723 -14.04 -19.43 -26.45
C ARG A 723 -14.02 -17.93 -26.76
N ASP A 724 -15.18 -17.28 -26.73
CA ASP A 724 -15.30 -15.82 -26.90
C ASP A 724 -14.86 -15.01 -25.65
N ASP A 725 -14.46 -15.68 -24.56
CA ASP A 725 -14.11 -15.07 -23.27
C ASP A 725 -12.60 -14.98 -22.99
N GLY A 726 -11.77 -15.09 -24.03
CA GLY A 726 -10.31 -14.97 -23.92
C GLY A 726 -9.82 -13.54 -23.62
N TYR A 727 -8.64 -13.43 -22.99
CA TYR A 727 -8.00 -12.15 -22.63
C TYR A 727 -6.62 -11.97 -23.29
N PRO A 728 -6.56 -11.64 -24.59
CA PRO A 728 -5.29 -11.55 -25.34
C PRO A 728 -4.34 -10.48 -24.78
N ASP A 729 -4.86 -9.44 -24.13
CA ASP A 729 -4.06 -8.36 -23.55
C ASP A 729 -3.24 -8.80 -22.32
N PHE A 730 -3.53 -9.96 -21.72
CA PHE A 730 -2.70 -10.53 -20.66
C PHE A 730 -1.35 -11.04 -21.15
N LEU A 731 -1.17 -11.26 -22.46
CA LEU A 731 0.13 -11.62 -23.02
C LEU A 731 1.19 -10.56 -22.68
N ALA A 732 0.83 -9.28 -22.65
CA ALA A 732 1.73 -8.19 -22.28
C ALA A 732 2.29 -8.34 -20.84
N CYS A 733 1.63 -9.14 -19.98
CA CYS A 733 2.09 -9.40 -18.63
C CYS A 733 3.30 -10.34 -18.58
N ILE A 734 3.60 -11.10 -19.63
CA ILE A 734 4.86 -11.86 -19.69
C ILE A 734 6.01 -10.89 -20.02
N PRO A 735 7.14 -10.90 -19.28
CA PRO A 735 8.29 -10.04 -19.55
C PRO A 735 8.75 -10.13 -20.99
N ARG A 736 9.22 -9.00 -21.56
CA ARG A 736 9.59 -8.95 -22.98
C ARG A 736 10.65 -10.00 -23.31
N ARG A 737 11.62 -10.18 -22.42
CA ARG A 737 12.70 -11.19 -22.53
C ARG A 737 12.21 -12.64 -22.64
N PHE A 738 10.99 -12.95 -22.20
CA PHE A 738 10.40 -14.29 -22.32
C PHE A 738 9.36 -14.40 -23.45
N ARG A 739 9.09 -13.30 -24.16
CA ARG A 739 8.18 -13.24 -25.31
C ARG A 739 8.87 -12.98 -26.64
N GLU A 740 10.07 -12.42 -26.61
CA GLU A 740 10.82 -11.97 -27.79
C GLU A 740 12.29 -12.40 -27.68
N GLY A 741 12.92 -12.67 -28.83
CA GLY A 741 14.35 -12.98 -28.92
C GLY A 741 14.70 -14.44 -28.61
N LEU A 742 15.98 -14.70 -28.31
CA LEU A 742 16.54 -16.04 -28.10
C LEU A 742 16.01 -16.77 -26.84
N GLY A 743 15.44 -16.02 -25.89
CA GLY A 743 14.83 -16.54 -24.66
C GLY A 743 13.29 -16.64 -24.71
N ASN A 744 12.68 -16.69 -25.89
CA ASN A 744 11.22 -16.66 -26.07
C ASN A 744 10.52 -17.94 -25.57
N SER A 745 10.42 -18.07 -24.24
CA SER A 745 9.73 -19.15 -23.54
C SER A 745 8.25 -19.26 -23.89
N TYR A 746 7.62 -18.16 -24.32
CA TYR A 746 6.22 -18.16 -24.72
C TYR A 746 6.01 -18.92 -26.03
N ALA A 747 6.83 -18.68 -27.05
CA ALA A 747 6.69 -19.41 -28.33
C ALA A 747 6.93 -20.93 -28.18
N SER A 748 7.74 -21.33 -27.19
CA SER A 748 8.02 -22.73 -26.86
C SER A 748 7.17 -23.26 -25.70
N ALA A 749 6.05 -22.62 -25.37
CA ALA A 749 5.16 -23.09 -24.31
C ALA A 749 4.58 -24.46 -24.67
N THR A 750 4.30 -25.29 -23.66
CA THR A 750 3.59 -26.57 -23.83
C THR A 750 2.15 -26.45 -23.32
N VAL A 751 1.27 -27.37 -23.75
CA VAL A 751 -0.11 -27.49 -23.27
C VAL A 751 -0.18 -28.62 -22.24
N TRP A 752 -0.99 -28.45 -21.20
CA TRP A 752 -1.38 -29.53 -20.28
C TRP A 752 -2.65 -30.24 -20.78
N PRO A 753 -2.75 -31.59 -20.74
CA PRO A 753 -1.75 -32.54 -20.23
C PRO A 753 -0.50 -32.60 -21.10
N LEU A 754 0.68 -32.73 -20.47
CA LEU A 754 1.93 -32.88 -21.20
C LEU A 754 1.85 -34.18 -22.02
N GLN A 755 2.02 -34.09 -23.33
CA GLN A 755 2.14 -35.27 -24.19
C GLN A 755 3.38 -36.07 -23.75
N THR A 756 3.18 -37.35 -23.46
CA THR A 756 4.23 -38.33 -23.10
C THR A 756 5.24 -38.54 -24.21
#